data_AF-A0A7Y7C1H7-F1
#
_entry.id   AF-A0A7Y7C1H7-F1
#
_cell.length_a   1.000
_cell.length_b   1.000
_cell.length_c   1.000
_cell.angle_alpha   90.00
_cell.angle_beta   90.00
_cell.angle_gamma   90.00
#
_symmetry.space_group_name_H-M   'P 1'
#
loop_
_entity.id
_entity.type
_entity.pdbx_description
1 polymer ?
#
loop_
_entity_poly.entity_id
_entity_poly.type
_entity_poly.pdbx_seq_one_letter_code
_entity_poly.pdbx_strand_id
1 'polypeptide(L)'
;MMRTYSDSPPNAAPLERGGTTVLALSTTASGVPQHRRRGRLFMEGGNPLSDRRSVEFRSRDALFNVIPLPPAEAALDDSGYSLHGTGADAITCSVGTPDGAMGVVTRLSPTVVWVMPTGEVDTSDARGLPVYLSGRGVTLGPIRGAFIRTDADTAGSPVGLQLVNVSLEQGRQILALLADALKRGVAVPAASALPVQDTIDESERIRAILVAISTAGNKGVLRRMGRTVRLVLERYNAETEQLEWHAEDPVTDWGEAPYDIDVIGHNSAYRMRLEVGAPDGQRFTSPLPDVLFRIRHRWHRRTPAPEGVRVTFHHPLWREQGEMERAAMDLSFSGMCIRCRPEDLLFPGLLPPLLELHTPDGQSISLRGEIRYVTSARADGTVLCGLSVSPYSSDEARWVRFVSQTTNPNTCTSDVQEEGLWDVFTLSGFFSLANKSSQEFDALKQAFSHMAKRAAEVPQLFCQAVWPSERGPEATLSIMKSYRHTWMGHQVAKRPGKPALKGLEPGRIMHDLYVRCFEHPQSDPDFRWAVAYVEGLNPWIARAHVRYGERHMAANPELAFTRKIHMMDVYTHEQTGRLHEGITISPATSAELTLLTDHIAHSRPSCYVEALDFTRDRIDMRAVQGQWNTFGLEREREVLIARRNGVALGAAVLELGQPGTNLYSLLDMARLFPLSDAGPSTYVALVDAARRWYAARHRRSFHYLCEDDGGQYVQDAGIHAGPDPYMWIISAKLIPDYLEHISEVSIGRRSAPNSRQG
;
A
#
# COMPACT_ATOMS: atom_id res chain seq x y z
N MET A 1 -11.80 -53.34 51.77
CA MET A 1 -12.48 -54.65 51.70
C MET A 1 -12.74 -54.96 50.23
N MET A 2 -12.34 -56.17 49.81
CA MET A 2 -12.60 -56.91 48.56
C MET A 2 -13.28 -56.27 47.31
N ARG A 3 -12.55 -56.46 46.19
CA ARG A 3 -12.91 -56.69 44.76
C ARG A 3 -14.39 -56.79 44.36
N THR A 4 -14.72 -56.26 43.16
CA THR A 4 -14.88 -57.06 41.92
C THR A 4 -14.89 -56.18 40.66
N TYR A 5 -14.18 -56.64 39.62
CA TYR A 5 -14.26 -56.22 38.22
C TYR A 5 -15.52 -56.80 37.57
N SER A 6 -16.15 -56.06 36.65
CA SER A 6 -16.89 -56.64 35.52
C SER A 6 -16.88 -55.67 34.34
N ASP A 7 -16.72 -56.27 33.17
CA ASP A 7 -16.39 -55.73 31.86
C ASP A 7 -17.43 -54.83 31.18
N SER A 8 -16.91 -54.10 30.18
CA SER A 8 -17.56 -53.53 28.98
C SER A 8 -18.13 -52.10 29.07
N PRO A 9 -17.47 -51.10 28.44
CA PRO A 9 -18.01 -49.76 28.28
C PRO A 9 -18.95 -49.63 27.06
N PRO A 10 -19.94 -48.72 27.12
CA PRO A 10 -20.89 -48.47 26.04
C PRO A 10 -20.30 -47.60 24.93
N ASN A 11 -20.82 -47.81 23.71
CA ASN A 11 -20.52 -47.11 22.46
C ASN A 11 -20.35 -45.59 22.62
N ALA A 12 -19.13 -45.11 22.44
CA ALA A 12 -18.84 -43.69 22.21
C ALA A 12 -19.06 -43.36 20.73
N ALA A 13 -19.97 -42.42 20.48
CA ALA A 13 -20.15 -41.77 19.19
C ALA A 13 -18.83 -41.12 18.71
N PRO A 14 -18.54 -41.09 17.40
CA PRO A 14 -17.27 -40.58 16.90
C PRO A 14 -17.15 -39.07 17.13
N LEU A 15 -16.00 -38.68 17.70
CA LEU A 15 -15.55 -37.29 17.83
C LEU A 15 -15.59 -36.57 16.47
N GLU A 16 -16.26 -35.42 16.44
CA GLU A 16 -16.16 -34.47 15.34
C GLU A 16 -14.71 -34.00 15.18
N ARG A 17 -14.07 -34.40 14.07
CA ARG A 17 -12.77 -33.86 13.65
C ARG A 17 -12.99 -32.43 13.17
N GLY A 18 -12.46 -31.46 13.93
CA GLY A 18 -12.42 -30.05 13.53
C GLY A 18 -11.57 -29.87 12.27
N GLY A 19 -12.24 -29.61 11.14
CA GLY A 19 -11.61 -29.17 9.90
C GLY A 19 -11.57 -27.64 9.83
N THR A 20 -10.40 -27.08 9.55
CA THR A 20 -10.21 -25.66 9.25
C THR A 20 -10.98 -25.30 7.97
N THR A 21 -11.99 -24.44 8.08
CA THR A 21 -12.74 -23.92 6.92
C THR A 21 -12.08 -22.63 6.46
N VAL A 22 -11.46 -22.63 5.28
CA VAL A 22 -10.97 -21.41 4.62
C VAL A 22 -12.05 -20.93 3.65
N LEU A 23 -12.67 -19.79 3.95
CA LEU A 23 -13.60 -19.11 3.05
C LEU A 23 -12.80 -18.14 2.17
N ALA A 24 -12.61 -18.49 0.90
CA ALA A 24 -12.14 -17.55 -0.11
C ALA A 24 -13.33 -16.72 -0.62
N LEU A 25 -13.36 -15.43 -0.27
CA LEU A 25 -14.29 -14.46 -0.86
C LEU A 25 -13.59 -13.79 -2.04
N SER A 26 -14.08 -14.04 -3.26
CA SER A 26 -13.70 -13.28 -4.45
C SER A 26 -14.74 -12.19 -4.69
N THR A 27 -14.31 -10.94 -4.76
CA THR A 27 -15.16 -9.79 -5.11
C THR A 27 -14.97 -9.45 -6.58
N THR A 28 -16.00 -9.66 -7.40
CA THR A 28 -16.06 -9.12 -8.77
C THR A 28 -16.51 -7.65 -8.75
N ALA A 29 -16.12 -6.91 -9.80
CA ALA A 29 -16.31 -5.47 -9.96
C ALA A 29 -17.77 -4.95 -10.01
N SER A 30 -18.78 -5.78 -9.72
CA SER A 30 -20.20 -5.40 -9.74
C SER A 30 -20.90 -5.38 -8.38
N GLY A 31 -20.18 -5.59 -7.25
CA GLY A 31 -20.73 -5.33 -5.91
C GLY A 31 -21.91 -6.21 -5.47
N VAL A 32 -22.20 -7.32 -6.16
CA VAL A 32 -23.25 -8.28 -5.76
C VAL A 32 -22.61 -9.62 -5.36
N PRO A 33 -22.84 -10.13 -4.14
CA PRO A 33 -22.36 -11.46 -3.75
C PRO A 33 -23.17 -12.56 -4.47
N GLN A 34 -22.50 -13.42 -5.24
CA GLN A 34 -23.10 -14.68 -5.71
C GLN A 34 -22.69 -15.84 -4.78
N HIS A 35 -23.68 -16.54 -4.24
CA HIS A 35 -23.49 -17.73 -3.41
C HIS A 35 -22.98 -18.92 -4.24
N ARG A 36 -21.73 -19.34 -4.05
CA ARG A 36 -21.21 -20.61 -4.60
C ARG A 36 -21.68 -21.81 -3.76
N ARG A 37 -22.12 -22.88 -4.44
CA ARG A 37 -22.47 -24.18 -3.84
C ARG A 37 -21.24 -24.85 -3.18
N ARG A 38 -21.43 -25.42 -1.99
CA ARG A 38 -20.41 -26.12 -1.18
C ARG A 38 -20.01 -27.46 -1.81
N GLY A 39 -18.75 -27.63 -2.18
CA GLY A 39 -18.11 -28.92 -2.45
C GLY A 39 -17.09 -29.25 -1.37
N ARG A 40 -17.15 -30.45 -0.76
CA ARG A 40 -16.20 -30.97 0.22
C ARG A 40 -15.13 -31.81 -0.49
N LEU A 41 -13.85 -31.53 -0.27
CA LEU A 41 -12.73 -32.40 -0.63
C LEU A 41 -12.04 -32.87 0.66
N PHE A 42 -11.91 -34.19 0.83
CA PHE A 42 -11.17 -34.80 1.94
C PHE A 42 -9.72 -35.06 1.52
N MET A 43 -8.76 -34.65 2.34
CA MET A 43 -7.35 -35.04 2.23
C MET A 43 -7.07 -36.08 3.32
N GLU A 44 -6.68 -37.29 2.93
CA GLU A 44 -6.22 -38.34 3.85
C GLU A 44 -4.69 -38.31 4.01
N GLY A 45 -4.21 -38.40 5.26
CA GLY A 45 -2.85 -38.84 5.58
C GLY A 45 -2.03 -37.89 6.46
N GLY A 46 -1.91 -38.23 7.76
CA GLY A 46 -0.95 -37.61 8.69
C GLY A 46 -1.27 -37.92 10.15
N ASN A 47 -0.54 -38.85 10.77
CA ASN A 47 -0.73 -39.32 12.15
C ASN A 47 -0.35 -38.22 13.18
N PRO A 48 -0.99 -38.14 14.36
CA PRO A 48 -0.73 -37.10 15.36
C PRO A 48 0.34 -37.53 16.38
N LEU A 49 0.95 -36.53 17.03
CA LEU A 49 1.88 -36.58 18.18
C LEU A 49 3.39 -36.63 17.83
N SER A 50 4.06 -35.48 17.91
CA SER A 50 5.04 -35.16 18.97
C SER A 50 6.02 -34.04 18.58
N ASP A 51 6.25 -33.18 19.58
CA ASP A 51 7.39 -32.29 19.84
C ASP A 51 7.83 -31.16 18.89
N ARG A 52 7.86 -29.97 19.50
CA ARG A 52 8.59 -28.76 19.09
C ARG A 52 10.03 -29.10 18.70
N ARG A 53 10.30 -29.12 17.40
CA ARG A 53 11.61 -28.78 16.83
C ARG A 53 11.41 -27.77 15.72
N SER A 54 12.05 -26.61 15.85
CA SER A 54 12.32 -25.71 14.74
C SER A 54 13.05 -26.49 13.66
N VAL A 55 12.42 -26.70 12.51
CA VAL A 55 13.07 -27.30 11.34
C VAL A 55 13.90 -26.19 10.70
N GLU A 56 15.18 -26.12 11.08
CA GLU A 56 16.17 -25.31 10.37
C GLU A 56 16.55 -26.06 9.09
N PHE A 57 16.04 -25.62 7.94
CA PHE A 57 16.33 -26.25 6.65
C PHE A 57 17.75 -25.86 6.20
N ARG A 58 18.72 -26.78 6.39
CA ARG A 58 20.12 -26.60 6.00
C ARG A 58 20.48 -27.07 4.58
N SER A 59 19.50 -27.22 3.69
CA SER A 59 19.75 -27.61 2.29
C SER A 59 18.95 -26.75 1.32
N ARG A 60 19.65 -26.13 0.36
CA ARG A 60 19.06 -25.40 -0.78
C ARG A 60 18.03 -26.25 -1.52
N ASP A 61 18.16 -27.57 -1.56
CA ASP A 61 17.27 -28.45 -2.33
C ASP A 61 15.88 -28.67 -1.69
N ALA A 62 15.76 -28.48 -0.37
CA ALA A 62 14.51 -28.79 0.36
C ALA A 62 13.42 -27.72 0.19
N LEU A 63 13.79 -26.48 -0.18
CA LEU A 63 12.85 -25.39 -0.47
C LEU A 63 12.07 -25.59 -1.78
N PHE A 64 12.57 -26.41 -2.70
CA PHE A 64 12.02 -26.53 -4.06
C PHE A 64 10.85 -27.53 -4.19
N ASN A 65 10.64 -28.42 -3.21
CA ASN A 65 9.66 -29.52 -3.30
C ASN A 65 8.41 -29.36 -2.43
N VAL A 66 8.30 -28.28 -1.63
CA VAL A 66 7.19 -28.13 -0.64
C VAL A 66 6.59 -26.71 -0.62
N ILE A 67 6.64 -25.96 -1.73
CA ILE A 67 5.89 -24.70 -1.83
C ILE A 67 4.50 -25.04 -2.39
N PRO A 68 3.41 -24.90 -1.62
CA PRO A 68 2.08 -24.96 -2.20
C PRO A 68 1.95 -23.78 -3.14
N LEU A 69 1.80 -24.07 -4.44
CA LEU A 69 1.31 -23.10 -5.41
C LEU A 69 0.00 -22.51 -4.88
N PRO A 70 -0.31 -21.23 -5.10
CA PRO A 70 -1.65 -20.71 -4.82
C PRO A 70 -2.69 -21.63 -5.51
N PRO A 71 -3.91 -21.78 -4.97
CA PRO A 71 -4.93 -22.61 -5.61
C PRO A 71 -5.00 -22.19 -7.08
N ALA A 72 -4.74 -23.15 -7.98
CA ALA A 72 -4.58 -22.92 -9.41
C ALA A 72 -5.70 -22.03 -9.98
N GLU A 73 -6.89 -22.10 -9.39
CA GLU A 73 -8.12 -21.39 -9.74
C GLU A 73 -8.02 -19.85 -9.80
N ALA A 74 -7.20 -19.17 -8.99
CA ALA A 74 -7.13 -17.69 -9.01
C ALA A 74 -6.10 -17.14 -10.02
N ALA A 75 -5.08 -17.92 -10.37
CA ALA A 75 -4.02 -17.52 -11.30
C ALA A 75 -4.39 -17.76 -12.78
N LEU A 76 -5.45 -18.55 -13.05
CA LEU A 76 -5.86 -18.95 -14.40
C LEU A 76 -6.72 -17.90 -15.12
N ASP A 77 -7.42 -17.03 -14.39
CA ASP A 77 -8.34 -16.04 -14.97
C ASP A 77 -7.62 -14.77 -15.51
N ASP A 78 -6.36 -14.52 -15.13
CA ASP A 78 -5.57 -13.34 -15.58
C ASP A 78 -4.30 -13.72 -16.36
N SER A 79 -4.11 -15.02 -16.66
CA SER A 79 -2.91 -15.53 -17.33
C SER A 79 -2.96 -15.36 -18.85
N GLY A 80 -1.84 -14.96 -19.45
CA GLY A 80 -1.65 -14.90 -20.89
C GLY A 80 -2.23 -13.65 -21.56
N TYR A 81 -2.69 -13.85 -22.79
CA TYR A 81 -3.18 -12.80 -23.66
C TYR A 81 -4.65 -13.01 -23.97
N SER A 82 -5.44 -11.94 -23.88
CA SER A 82 -6.78 -11.87 -24.44
C SER A 82 -6.69 -11.70 -25.95
N LEU A 83 -7.44 -12.51 -26.69
CA LEU A 83 -7.50 -12.53 -28.14
C LEU A 83 -8.82 -11.96 -28.63
N HIS A 84 -8.75 -11.13 -29.66
CA HIS A 84 -9.89 -10.38 -30.22
C HIS A 84 -10.00 -10.52 -31.75
N GLY A 85 -9.21 -11.40 -32.36
CA GLY A 85 -9.23 -11.65 -33.81
C GLY A 85 -10.52 -12.34 -34.26
N THR A 86 -10.98 -12.02 -35.47
CA THR A 86 -12.17 -12.63 -36.09
C THR A 86 -11.83 -13.19 -37.48
N GLY A 87 -12.61 -14.17 -37.94
CA GLY A 87 -12.43 -14.78 -39.26
C GLY A 87 -11.03 -15.37 -39.47
N ALA A 88 -10.33 -14.91 -40.51
CA ALA A 88 -8.97 -15.36 -40.85
C ALA A 88 -7.89 -14.97 -39.81
N ASP A 89 -8.20 -14.02 -38.91
CA ASP A 89 -7.30 -13.57 -37.86
C ASP A 89 -7.55 -14.22 -36.50
N ALA A 90 -8.59 -15.06 -36.40
CA ALA A 90 -8.90 -15.82 -35.20
C ALA A 90 -7.90 -16.98 -35.02
N ILE A 91 -7.50 -17.21 -33.78
CA ILE A 91 -6.84 -18.46 -33.39
C ILE A 91 -7.95 -19.42 -32.98
N THR A 92 -7.89 -20.65 -33.49
CA THR A 92 -8.88 -21.70 -33.22
C THR A 92 -8.23 -22.84 -32.45
N CYS A 93 -9.04 -23.53 -31.65
CA CYS A 93 -8.62 -24.70 -30.90
C CYS A 93 -9.38 -25.93 -31.43
N SER A 94 -8.65 -27.03 -31.61
CA SER A 94 -9.20 -28.34 -31.90
C SER A 94 -8.70 -29.38 -30.90
N VAL A 95 -9.55 -30.36 -30.58
CA VAL A 95 -9.25 -31.42 -29.61
C VAL A 95 -9.45 -32.77 -30.28
N GLY A 96 -8.59 -33.75 -29.96
CA GLY A 96 -8.62 -35.08 -30.57
C GLY A 96 -7.87 -35.13 -31.90
N THR A 97 -8.33 -34.37 -32.90
CA THR A 97 -7.76 -34.31 -34.24
C THR A 97 -7.55 -32.86 -34.69
N PRO A 98 -6.60 -32.57 -35.61
CA PRO A 98 -6.37 -31.23 -36.14
C PRO A 98 -7.64 -30.57 -36.72
N ASP A 99 -8.51 -31.38 -37.35
CA ASP A 99 -9.74 -30.92 -38.00
C ASP A 99 -10.96 -30.85 -37.05
N GLY A 100 -10.79 -31.22 -35.77
CA GLY A 100 -11.91 -31.30 -34.82
C GLY A 100 -12.30 -29.93 -34.26
N ALA A 101 -13.36 -29.30 -34.73
CA ALA A 101 -13.70 -27.94 -34.29
C ALA A 101 -14.21 -27.88 -32.83
N MET A 102 -13.40 -27.34 -31.92
CA MET A 102 -13.86 -26.96 -30.57
C MET A 102 -14.39 -25.52 -30.57
N GLY A 103 -13.63 -24.56 -31.10
CA GLY A 103 -14.07 -23.18 -31.24
C GLY A 103 -12.94 -22.16 -31.36
N VAL A 104 -13.28 -20.89 -31.09
CA VAL A 104 -12.35 -19.75 -31.20
C VAL A 104 -11.66 -19.51 -29.86
N VAL A 105 -10.35 -19.36 -29.87
CA VAL A 105 -9.55 -19.07 -28.67
C VAL A 105 -9.76 -17.62 -28.26
N THR A 106 -10.23 -17.41 -27.03
CA THR A 106 -10.44 -16.08 -26.44
C THR A 106 -9.28 -15.67 -25.54
N ARG A 107 -8.54 -16.63 -24.99
CA ARG A 107 -7.28 -16.38 -24.27
C ARG A 107 -6.29 -17.49 -24.47
N LEU A 108 -5.00 -17.14 -24.53
CA LEU A 108 -3.93 -18.09 -24.78
C LEU A 108 -2.66 -17.76 -23.99
N SER A 109 -2.08 -18.80 -23.38
CA SER A 109 -0.73 -18.83 -22.84
C SER A 109 -0.12 -20.22 -23.08
N PRO A 110 1.19 -20.41 -22.84
CA PRO A 110 1.81 -21.74 -22.84
C PRO A 110 1.28 -22.71 -21.77
N THR A 111 0.45 -22.25 -20.83
CA THR A 111 -0.12 -23.10 -19.77
C THR A 111 -1.62 -23.31 -19.91
N VAL A 112 -2.33 -22.42 -20.61
CA VAL A 112 -3.80 -22.41 -20.67
C VAL A 112 -4.30 -21.92 -22.02
N VAL A 113 -5.40 -22.53 -22.47
CA VAL A 113 -6.20 -22.08 -23.61
C VAL A 113 -7.64 -21.91 -23.14
N TRP A 114 -8.22 -20.73 -23.35
CA TRP A 114 -9.64 -20.49 -23.18
C TRP A 114 -10.31 -20.41 -24.54
N VAL A 115 -11.37 -21.17 -24.73
CA VAL A 115 -12.05 -21.34 -26.01
C VAL A 115 -13.50 -20.97 -25.86
N MET A 116 -14.02 -20.14 -26.76
CA MET A 116 -15.45 -19.96 -26.97
C MET A 116 -15.93 -21.06 -27.92
N PRO A 117 -16.73 -22.02 -27.43
CA PRO A 117 -17.09 -23.18 -28.23
C PRO A 117 -18.09 -22.83 -29.34
N THR A 118 -17.99 -23.51 -30.49
CA THR A 118 -18.95 -23.37 -31.61
C THR A 118 -20.11 -24.37 -31.55
N GLY A 119 -20.11 -25.27 -30.56
CA GLY A 119 -21.14 -26.31 -30.34
C GLY A 119 -21.03 -26.92 -28.94
N GLU A 120 -21.77 -27.99 -28.66
CA GLU A 120 -21.62 -28.74 -27.41
C GLU A 120 -20.24 -29.40 -27.34
N VAL A 121 -19.57 -29.22 -26.20
CA VAL A 121 -18.26 -29.82 -25.93
C VAL A 121 -18.44 -30.91 -24.88
N ASP A 122 -18.11 -32.15 -25.23
CA ASP A 122 -18.08 -33.24 -24.27
C ASP A 122 -16.85 -33.12 -23.36
N THR A 123 -17.09 -32.72 -22.12
CA THR A 123 -16.06 -32.58 -21.08
C THR A 123 -16.01 -33.79 -20.13
N SER A 124 -16.73 -34.88 -20.45
CA SER A 124 -16.81 -36.07 -19.58
C SER A 124 -15.50 -36.84 -19.49
N ASP A 125 -14.63 -36.72 -20.51
CA ASP A 125 -13.30 -37.34 -20.52
C ASP A 125 -12.24 -36.37 -19.97
N ALA A 126 -12.07 -36.39 -18.64
CA ALA A 126 -11.11 -35.53 -17.93
C ALA A 126 -9.63 -35.97 -18.10
N ARG A 127 -9.34 -36.96 -18.96
CA ARG A 127 -7.99 -37.51 -19.16
C ARG A 127 -7.31 -36.81 -20.33
N GLY A 128 -6.00 -36.59 -20.23
CA GLY A 128 -5.26 -35.73 -21.15
C GLY A 128 -5.54 -36.00 -22.65
N LEU A 129 -6.02 -34.98 -23.36
CA LEU A 129 -6.43 -35.00 -24.77
C LEU A 129 -5.37 -34.30 -25.64
N PRO A 130 -5.20 -34.69 -26.90
CA PRO A 130 -4.39 -33.91 -27.84
C PRO A 130 -5.14 -32.63 -28.23
N VAL A 131 -4.50 -31.49 -28.01
CA VAL A 131 -4.95 -30.14 -28.34
C VAL A 131 -4.13 -29.62 -29.51
N TYR A 132 -4.80 -29.00 -30.47
CA TYR A 132 -4.20 -28.33 -31.60
C TYR A 132 -4.63 -26.86 -31.63
N LEU A 133 -3.70 -25.97 -31.93
CA LEU A 133 -3.94 -24.53 -32.06
C LEU A 133 -3.68 -24.11 -33.49
N SER A 134 -4.68 -23.54 -34.15
CA SER A 134 -4.59 -23.20 -35.57
C SER A 134 -4.85 -21.70 -35.79
N GLY A 135 -3.95 -21.04 -36.53
CA GLY A 135 -4.06 -19.63 -36.90
C GLY A 135 -3.26 -19.33 -38.16
N ARG A 136 -3.88 -18.64 -39.13
CA ARG A 136 -3.27 -18.23 -40.41
C ARG A 136 -2.46 -19.32 -41.14
N GLY A 137 -3.02 -20.52 -41.24
CA GLY A 137 -2.41 -21.64 -41.97
C GLY A 137 -1.30 -22.38 -41.22
N VAL A 138 -1.02 -22.00 -39.96
CA VAL A 138 -0.15 -22.75 -39.06
C VAL A 138 -1.01 -23.53 -38.08
N THR A 139 -0.73 -24.83 -37.92
CA THR A 139 -1.34 -25.70 -36.91
C THR A 139 -0.25 -26.18 -35.95
N LEU A 140 -0.42 -25.90 -34.67
CA LEU A 140 0.48 -26.31 -33.59
C LEU A 140 -0.13 -27.49 -32.84
N GLY A 141 0.61 -28.58 -32.68
CA GLY A 141 0.17 -29.74 -31.91
C GLY A 141 0.65 -31.08 -32.49
N PRO A 142 0.32 -32.21 -31.84
CA PRO A 142 -0.52 -32.30 -30.65
C PRO A 142 0.19 -31.77 -29.38
N ILE A 143 -0.53 -30.97 -28.59
CA ILE A 143 -0.14 -30.57 -27.23
C ILE A 143 -1.06 -31.30 -26.27
N ARG A 144 -0.53 -31.90 -25.20
CA ARG A 144 -1.40 -32.56 -24.21
C ARG A 144 -2.17 -31.50 -23.42
N GLY A 145 -3.50 -31.58 -23.38
CA GLY A 145 -4.36 -30.69 -22.62
C GLY A 145 -5.31 -31.44 -21.70
N ALA A 146 -5.80 -30.79 -20.65
CA ALA A 146 -6.83 -31.29 -19.75
C ALA A 146 -7.83 -30.18 -19.42
N PHE A 147 -9.12 -30.50 -19.31
CA PHE A 147 -10.13 -29.51 -18.95
C PHE A 147 -9.97 -29.05 -17.49
N ILE A 148 -10.02 -27.73 -17.26
CA ILE A 148 -9.85 -27.11 -15.93
C ILE A 148 -11.05 -26.32 -15.44
N ARG A 149 -11.97 -25.93 -16.33
CA ARG A 149 -13.24 -25.30 -15.93
C ARG A 149 -14.37 -25.80 -16.82
N THR A 150 -15.36 -26.41 -16.17
CA THR A 150 -16.62 -26.84 -16.77
C THR A 150 -17.76 -26.05 -16.14
N ASP A 151 -17.93 -24.79 -16.55
CA ASP A 151 -19.28 -24.20 -16.58
C ASP A 151 -20.07 -24.79 -17.79
N ALA A 152 -19.77 -26.05 -18.14
CA ALA A 152 -20.18 -26.75 -19.36
C ALA A 152 -21.71 -26.96 -19.42
N ASP A 153 -22.38 -26.87 -18.26
CA ASP A 153 -23.84 -26.95 -18.16
C ASP A 153 -24.55 -25.70 -18.72
N THR A 154 -23.83 -24.62 -18.98
CA THR A 154 -24.39 -23.40 -19.60
C THR A 154 -23.90 -23.27 -21.04
N ALA A 155 -24.77 -23.61 -22.00
CA ALA A 155 -24.49 -23.50 -23.43
C ALA A 155 -23.92 -22.11 -23.79
N GLY A 156 -22.79 -22.08 -24.50
CA GLY A 156 -22.11 -20.85 -24.92
C GLY A 156 -21.14 -20.24 -23.89
N SER A 157 -20.80 -20.94 -22.81
CA SER A 157 -19.76 -20.49 -21.87
C SER A 157 -18.34 -20.82 -22.36
N PRO A 158 -17.34 -19.97 -22.05
CA PRO A 158 -15.94 -20.29 -22.35
C PRO A 158 -15.50 -21.58 -21.65
N VAL A 159 -14.78 -22.44 -22.38
CA VAL A 159 -14.20 -23.68 -21.86
C VAL A 159 -12.70 -23.51 -21.69
N GLY A 160 -12.18 -23.88 -20.51
CA GLY A 160 -10.76 -23.78 -20.18
C GLY A 160 -10.03 -25.13 -20.31
N LEU A 161 -8.93 -25.13 -21.06
CA LEU A 161 -7.98 -26.23 -21.19
C LEU A 161 -6.63 -25.85 -20.59
N GLN A 162 -6.13 -26.62 -19.63
CA GLN A 162 -4.75 -26.54 -19.17
C GLN A 162 -3.86 -27.35 -20.08
N LEU A 163 -2.80 -26.73 -20.60
CA LEU A 163 -1.77 -27.40 -21.36
C LEU A 163 -0.77 -28.05 -20.40
N VAL A 164 -0.49 -29.34 -20.61
CA VAL A 164 0.31 -30.17 -19.71
C VAL A 164 1.58 -30.61 -20.44
N ASN A 165 2.73 -30.50 -19.76
CA ASN A 165 4.04 -30.90 -20.30
C ASN A 165 4.37 -30.26 -21.65
N VAL A 166 4.05 -28.97 -21.82
CA VAL A 166 4.42 -28.21 -23.02
C VAL A 166 5.95 -28.17 -23.12
N SER A 167 6.50 -28.73 -24.20
CA SER A 167 7.94 -28.70 -24.46
C SER A 167 8.44 -27.29 -24.75
N LEU A 168 9.75 -27.06 -24.61
CA LEU A 168 10.38 -25.77 -24.93
C LEU A 168 10.05 -25.27 -26.35
N GLU A 169 10.09 -26.18 -27.34
CA GLU A 169 9.80 -25.85 -28.74
C GLU A 169 8.32 -25.52 -28.95
N GLN A 170 7.40 -26.28 -28.34
CA GLN A 170 5.97 -25.95 -28.37
C GLN A 170 5.69 -24.59 -27.70
N GLY A 171 6.36 -24.30 -26.58
CA GLY A 171 6.28 -23.00 -25.91
C GLY A 171 6.71 -21.85 -26.83
N ARG A 172 7.85 -22.00 -27.52
CA ARG A 172 8.35 -21.04 -28.51
C ARG A 172 7.33 -20.80 -29.63
N GLN A 173 6.72 -21.87 -30.15
CA GLN A 173 5.72 -21.77 -31.22
C GLN A 173 4.44 -21.05 -30.77
N ILE A 174 3.95 -21.35 -29.56
CA ILE A 174 2.79 -20.67 -28.97
C ILE A 174 3.07 -19.17 -28.80
N LEU A 175 4.23 -18.81 -28.24
CA LEU A 175 4.62 -17.41 -28.04
C LEU A 175 4.87 -16.67 -29.36
N ALA A 176 5.38 -17.34 -30.39
CA ALA A 176 5.52 -16.76 -31.73
C ALA A 176 4.15 -16.44 -32.36
N LEU A 177 3.18 -17.35 -32.21
CA LEU A 177 1.79 -17.12 -32.64
C LEU A 177 1.17 -15.93 -31.92
N LEU A 178 1.41 -15.80 -30.60
CA LEU A 178 0.95 -14.67 -29.79
C LEU A 178 1.62 -13.34 -30.15
N ALA A 179 2.93 -13.35 -30.43
CA ALA A 179 3.68 -12.17 -30.85
C ALA A 179 3.16 -11.61 -32.19
N ASP A 180 2.82 -12.50 -33.13
CA ASP A 180 2.19 -12.13 -34.39
C ASP A 180 0.78 -11.52 -34.16
N ALA A 181 -0.03 -12.11 -33.28
CA ALA A 181 -1.33 -11.54 -32.90
C ALA A 181 -1.22 -10.15 -32.24
N LEU A 182 -0.26 -9.95 -31.33
CA LEU A 182 0.02 -8.64 -30.71
C LEU A 182 0.40 -7.59 -31.75
N LYS A 183 1.28 -7.94 -32.70
CA LYS A 183 1.71 -7.03 -33.77
C LYS A 183 0.54 -6.54 -34.63
N ARG A 184 -0.50 -7.36 -34.78
CA ARG A 184 -1.73 -7.00 -35.50
C ARG A 184 -2.76 -6.24 -34.66
N GLY A 185 -2.54 -6.10 -33.34
CA GLY A 185 -3.52 -5.51 -32.42
C GLY A 185 -4.74 -6.40 -32.15
N VAL A 186 -4.66 -7.70 -32.46
CA VAL A 186 -5.74 -8.68 -32.17
C VAL A 186 -5.47 -9.49 -30.89
N ALA A 187 -4.45 -9.10 -30.13
CA ALA A 187 -4.15 -9.62 -28.81
C ALA A 187 -3.77 -8.47 -27.85
N VAL A 188 -4.12 -8.60 -26.58
CA VAL A 188 -3.68 -7.70 -25.49
C VAL A 188 -3.37 -8.52 -24.24
N PRO A 189 -2.42 -8.09 -23.39
CA PRO A 189 -2.22 -8.73 -22.08
C PRO A 189 -3.54 -8.74 -21.28
N ALA A 190 -3.89 -9.87 -20.67
CA ALA A 190 -5.21 -10.06 -20.07
C ALA A 190 -5.51 -9.14 -18.87
N ALA A 191 -4.46 -8.62 -18.19
CA ALA A 191 -4.61 -7.75 -17.02
C ALA A 191 -4.00 -6.35 -17.26
N SER A 192 -4.78 -5.43 -17.83
CA SER A 192 -4.46 -4.00 -17.82
C SER A 192 -5.51 -3.27 -16.99
N ALA A 193 -5.13 -2.77 -15.81
CA ALA A 193 -6.02 -1.93 -15.02
C ALA A 193 -6.33 -0.63 -15.78
N LEU A 194 -7.60 -0.21 -15.77
CA LEU A 194 -7.97 1.07 -16.33
C LEU A 194 -7.28 2.20 -15.54
N PRO A 195 -6.70 3.20 -16.21
CA PRO A 195 -6.11 4.34 -15.52
C PRO A 195 -7.16 5.12 -14.74
N VAL A 196 -6.75 5.66 -13.59
CA VAL A 196 -7.47 6.78 -12.97
C VAL A 196 -7.24 8.01 -13.84
N GLN A 197 -8.32 8.71 -14.16
CA GLN A 197 -8.28 9.95 -14.94
C GLN A 197 -9.04 11.03 -14.19
N ASP A 198 -8.40 12.19 -14.04
CA ASP A 198 -8.98 13.36 -13.41
C ASP A 198 -8.77 14.59 -14.31
N THR A 199 -9.72 15.52 -14.28
CA THR A 199 -9.60 16.83 -14.91
C THR A 199 -9.32 17.89 -13.85
N ILE A 200 -8.38 18.78 -14.14
CA ILE A 200 -7.97 19.88 -13.26
C ILE A 200 -8.09 21.18 -14.07
N ASP A 201 -8.96 22.08 -13.62
CA ASP A 201 -9.27 23.37 -14.25
C ASP A 201 -9.01 24.58 -13.31
N GLU A 202 -8.65 24.33 -12.05
CA GLU A 202 -8.27 25.36 -11.09
C GLU A 202 -6.90 25.99 -11.47
N SER A 203 -6.89 27.23 -11.97
CA SER A 203 -5.68 27.89 -12.49
C SER A 203 -4.51 27.98 -11.48
N GLU A 204 -4.80 28.22 -10.20
CA GLU A 204 -3.77 28.22 -9.14
C GLU A 204 -3.12 26.84 -8.96
N ARG A 205 -3.92 25.78 -9.05
CA ARG A 205 -3.46 24.40 -8.93
C ARG A 205 -2.67 23.97 -10.16
N ILE A 206 -3.14 24.30 -11.36
CA ILE A 206 -2.40 24.08 -12.62
C ILE A 206 -1.02 24.73 -12.54
N ARG A 207 -0.95 25.99 -12.11
CA ARG A 207 0.32 26.70 -11.90
C ARG A 207 1.21 25.96 -10.89
N ALA A 208 0.68 25.55 -9.74
CA ALA A 208 1.45 24.84 -8.73
C ALA A 208 2.03 23.50 -9.25
N ILE A 209 1.23 22.73 -9.99
CA ILE A 209 1.65 21.46 -10.62
C ILE A 209 2.81 21.71 -11.59
N LEU A 210 2.65 22.65 -12.52
CA LEU A 210 3.66 22.90 -13.56
C LEU A 210 4.94 23.53 -12.98
N VAL A 211 4.83 24.36 -11.95
CA VAL A 211 5.98 24.84 -11.17
C VAL A 211 6.72 23.68 -10.50
N ALA A 212 6.00 22.75 -9.86
CA ALA A 212 6.62 21.58 -9.24
C ALA A 212 7.32 20.68 -10.28
N ILE A 213 6.68 20.43 -11.43
CA ILE A 213 7.24 19.64 -12.54
C ILE A 213 8.49 20.28 -13.13
N SER A 214 8.47 21.60 -13.36
CA SER A 214 9.64 22.33 -13.88
C SER A 214 10.83 22.27 -12.92
N THR A 215 10.57 22.49 -11.63
CA THR A 215 11.59 22.45 -10.57
C THR A 215 12.17 21.05 -10.39
N ALA A 216 11.36 20.01 -10.62
CA ALA A 216 11.82 18.62 -10.60
C ALA A 216 12.64 18.23 -11.85
N GLY A 217 12.61 19.04 -12.92
CA GLY A 217 13.27 18.74 -14.19
C GLY A 217 12.65 17.53 -14.91
N ASN A 218 11.36 17.29 -14.68
CA ASN A 218 10.70 16.11 -15.22
C ASN A 218 10.54 16.20 -16.74
N LYS A 219 10.70 15.04 -17.40
CA LYS A 219 10.60 14.92 -18.85
C LYS A 219 9.13 14.93 -19.29
N GLY A 220 8.90 15.47 -20.47
CA GLY A 220 7.64 15.44 -21.20
C GLY A 220 7.82 15.05 -22.65
N VAL A 221 6.71 14.99 -23.37
CA VAL A 221 6.65 14.64 -24.79
C VAL A 221 5.63 15.52 -25.46
N LEU A 222 6.03 16.17 -26.54
CA LEU A 222 5.17 16.83 -27.51
C LEU A 222 4.71 15.80 -28.55
N ARG A 223 3.40 15.73 -28.81
CA ARG A 223 2.79 14.72 -29.68
C ARG A 223 2.02 15.35 -30.83
N ARG A 224 2.15 14.74 -32.01
CA ARG A 224 1.33 14.98 -33.20
C ARG A 224 1.23 13.65 -33.95
N MET A 225 0.14 13.37 -34.65
CA MET A 225 -0.12 12.06 -35.30
C MET A 225 1.14 11.39 -35.89
N GLY A 226 1.62 10.30 -35.26
CA GLY A 226 2.79 9.53 -35.70
C GLY A 226 4.18 10.14 -35.40
N ARG A 227 4.26 11.32 -34.77
CA ARG A 227 5.49 12.05 -34.44
C ARG A 227 5.52 12.44 -32.96
N THR A 228 6.67 12.28 -32.32
CA THR A 228 6.88 12.69 -30.92
C THR A 228 8.24 13.36 -30.77
N VAL A 229 8.31 14.45 -30.00
CA VAL A 229 9.57 15.09 -29.59
C VAL A 229 9.61 15.15 -28.07
N ARG A 230 10.76 14.84 -27.47
CA ARG A 230 10.94 14.95 -26.03
C ARG A 230 11.10 16.40 -25.64
N LEU A 231 10.42 16.77 -24.56
CA LEU A 231 10.46 18.10 -23.96
C LEU A 231 10.93 18.00 -22.51
N VAL A 232 11.45 19.09 -21.98
CA VAL A 232 11.61 19.35 -20.56
C VAL A 232 10.98 20.71 -20.29
N LEU A 233 10.15 20.81 -19.25
CA LEU A 233 9.66 22.10 -18.78
C LEU A 233 10.79 22.72 -17.94
N GLU A 234 11.45 23.76 -18.46
CA GLU A 234 12.62 24.35 -17.80
C GLU A 234 12.21 25.27 -16.66
N ARG A 235 11.21 26.13 -16.90
CA ARG A 235 10.73 27.08 -15.90
C ARG A 235 9.35 27.63 -16.21
N TYR A 236 8.72 28.14 -15.17
CA TYR A 236 7.58 29.05 -15.26
C TYR A 236 8.05 30.48 -14.99
N ASN A 237 7.82 31.39 -15.95
CA ASN A 237 8.13 32.81 -15.82
C ASN A 237 6.91 33.55 -15.25
N ALA A 238 7.00 33.99 -14.00
CA ALA A 238 5.89 34.66 -13.33
C ALA A 238 5.61 36.09 -13.85
N GLU A 239 6.57 36.74 -14.51
CA GLU A 239 6.40 38.10 -15.05
C GLU A 239 5.62 38.08 -16.37
N THR A 240 5.86 37.07 -17.20
CA THR A 240 5.21 36.91 -18.51
C THR A 240 4.06 35.90 -18.50
N GLU A 241 3.89 35.19 -17.38
CA GLU A 241 2.97 34.05 -17.23
C GLU A 241 3.14 32.97 -18.29
N GLN A 242 4.38 32.77 -18.75
CA GLN A 242 4.74 31.78 -19.77
C GLN A 242 5.48 30.59 -19.14
N LEU A 243 5.19 29.42 -19.69
CA LEU A 243 5.97 28.20 -19.55
C LEU A 243 7.07 28.21 -20.62
N GLU A 244 8.29 27.88 -20.20
CA GLU A 244 9.44 27.78 -21.07
C GLU A 244 9.90 26.32 -21.13
N TRP A 245 10.00 25.81 -22.35
CA TRP A 245 10.25 24.42 -22.64
C TRP A 245 11.50 24.28 -23.50
N HIS A 246 12.23 23.19 -23.27
CA HIS A 246 13.36 22.78 -24.09
C HIS A 246 13.09 21.44 -24.76
N ALA A 247 13.33 21.36 -26.06
CA ALA A 247 13.15 20.19 -26.89
C ALA A 247 14.49 19.55 -27.26
N GLU A 248 14.55 18.22 -27.28
CA GLU A 248 15.74 17.47 -27.71
C GLU A 248 16.07 17.77 -29.19
N ASP A 249 15.03 17.87 -30.03
CA ASP A 249 15.11 18.21 -31.45
C ASP A 249 14.41 19.56 -31.74
N PRO A 250 14.83 20.29 -32.79
CA PRO A 250 14.14 21.53 -33.19
C PRO A 250 12.64 21.34 -33.44
N VAL A 251 11.84 22.25 -32.90
CA VAL A 251 10.37 22.25 -32.97
C VAL A 251 9.82 23.32 -33.91
N THR A 252 10.68 24.06 -34.63
CA THR A 252 10.26 25.05 -35.65
C THR A 252 9.38 24.44 -36.73
N ASP A 253 9.65 23.19 -37.11
CA ASP A 253 8.88 22.45 -38.12
C ASP A 253 7.79 21.56 -37.49
N TRP A 254 7.38 21.85 -36.25
CA TRP A 254 6.30 21.10 -35.58
C TRP A 254 4.92 21.43 -36.17
N GLY A 255 4.79 22.61 -36.77
CA GLY A 255 3.57 23.19 -37.32
C GLY A 255 2.76 23.98 -36.27
N GLU A 256 1.68 24.62 -36.73
CA GLU A 256 0.82 25.44 -35.88
C GLU A 256 0.05 24.61 -34.84
N ALA A 257 -0.41 25.32 -33.80
CA ALA A 257 -1.29 24.82 -32.74
C ALA A 257 -2.51 24.06 -33.30
N PRO A 258 -3.08 23.12 -32.53
CA PRO A 258 -2.84 22.82 -31.12
C PRO A 258 -1.58 21.99 -30.85
N TYR A 259 -0.96 22.21 -29.69
CA TYR A 259 0.17 21.41 -29.20
C TYR A 259 -0.29 20.45 -28.09
N ASP A 260 -0.23 19.16 -28.34
CA ASP A 260 -0.54 18.13 -27.34
C ASP A 260 0.73 17.74 -26.57
N ILE A 261 0.77 18.04 -25.27
CA ILE A 261 1.93 17.81 -24.41
C ILE A 261 1.55 16.88 -23.26
N ASP A 262 2.38 15.86 -23.05
CA ASP A 262 2.35 15.00 -21.86
C ASP A 262 3.59 15.29 -21.00
N VAL A 263 3.41 15.64 -19.72
CA VAL A 263 4.51 15.78 -18.74
C VAL A 263 4.36 14.78 -17.60
N ILE A 264 5.49 14.35 -17.04
CA ILE A 264 5.51 13.40 -15.92
C ILE A 264 5.54 14.16 -14.59
N GLY A 265 4.60 13.86 -13.70
CA GLY A 265 4.57 14.32 -12.30
C GLY A 265 5.34 13.39 -11.36
N HIS A 266 4.91 13.30 -10.10
CA HIS A 266 5.53 12.37 -9.14
C HIS A 266 5.18 10.91 -9.45
N ASN A 267 3.89 10.62 -9.64
CA ASN A 267 3.33 9.29 -9.89
C ASN A 267 2.27 9.27 -11.02
N SER A 268 1.98 10.42 -11.62
CA SER A 268 0.96 10.63 -12.64
C SER A 268 1.57 11.28 -13.88
N ALA A 269 0.94 11.11 -15.04
CA ALA A 269 1.20 11.93 -16.22
C ALA A 269 0.12 13.01 -16.33
N TYR A 270 0.51 14.21 -16.75
CA TYR A 270 -0.41 15.31 -17.01
C TYR A 270 -0.39 15.59 -18.51
N ARG A 271 -1.56 15.47 -19.13
CA ARG A 271 -1.79 15.80 -20.53
C ARG A 271 -2.44 17.17 -20.62
N MET A 272 -1.95 17.98 -21.54
CA MET A 272 -2.52 19.28 -21.85
C MET A 272 -2.53 19.51 -23.35
N ARG A 273 -3.47 20.33 -23.77
CA ARG A 273 -3.58 20.81 -25.14
C ARG A 273 -3.44 22.32 -25.12
N LEU A 274 -2.45 22.84 -25.83
CA LEU A 274 -2.15 24.26 -25.87
C LEU A 274 -2.58 24.84 -27.22
N GLU A 275 -3.52 25.77 -27.19
CA GLU A 275 -4.02 26.45 -28.39
C GLU A 275 -3.08 27.57 -28.88
N VAL A 276 -2.08 27.93 -28.07
CA VAL A 276 -1.06 28.95 -28.38
C VAL A 276 0.32 28.44 -27.97
N GLY A 277 1.33 28.69 -28.80
CA GLY A 277 2.72 28.41 -28.48
C GLY A 277 3.67 28.90 -29.57
N ALA A 278 4.86 29.32 -29.17
CA ALA A 278 5.88 29.89 -30.04
C ALA A 278 7.14 29.00 -30.05
N PRO A 279 7.32 28.13 -31.06
CA PRO A 279 8.56 27.38 -31.24
C PRO A 279 9.68 28.29 -31.77
N ASP A 280 10.88 28.15 -31.21
CA ASP A 280 12.09 28.87 -31.60
C ASP A 280 13.31 27.93 -31.48
N GLY A 281 13.70 27.30 -32.59
CA GLY A 281 14.70 26.24 -32.61
C GLY A 281 14.34 25.09 -31.66
N GLN A 282 15.16 24.85 -30.64
CA GLN A 282 14.92 23.88 -29.57
C GLN A 282 14.10 24.44 -28.39
N ARG A 283 13.76 25.73 -28.41
CA ARG A 283 12.91 26.34 -27.38
C ARG A 283 11.47 26.35 -27.83
N PHE A 284 10.58 26.25 -26.87
CA PHE A 284 9.15 26.41 -27.07
C PHE A 284 8.61 27.20 -25.89
N THR A 285 7.78 28.21 -26.14
CA THR A 285 7.09 28.95 -25.07
C THR A 285 5.59 28.84 -25.24
N SER A 286 4.87 28.79 -24.13
CA SER A 286 3.41 28.71 -24.12
C SER A 286 2.83 29.37 -22.88
N PRO A 287 1.56 29.83 -22.91
CA PRO A 287 0.85 30.21 -21.69
C PRO A 287 0.58 28.97 -20.82
N LEU A 288 0.06 29.21 -19.61
CA LEU A 288 -0.55 28.15 -18.80
C LEU A 288 -1.76 27.56 -19.55
N PRO A 289 -1.97 26.22 -19.49
CA PRO A 289 -3.20 25.63 -19.99
C PRO A 289 -4.38 25.96 -19.08
N ASP A 290 -5.58 26.04 -19.65
CA ASP A 290 -6.82 26.17 -18.87
C ASP A 290 -7.20 24.86 -18.18
N VAL A 291 -6.76 23.72 -18.73
CA VAL A 291 -7.13 22.39 -18.26
C VAL A 291 -5.93 21.44 -18.32
N LEU A 292 -5.72 20.68 -17.25
CA LEU A 292 -4.83 19.51 -17.20
C LEU A 292 -5.66 18.23 -17.05
N PHE A 293 -5.34 17.22 -17.86
CA PHE A 293 -5.84 15.86 -17.70
C PHE A 293 -4.78 15.02 -16.98
N ARG A 294 -5.04 14.66 -15.74
CA ARG A 294 -4.17 13.78 -14.97
C ARG A 294 -4.52 12.32 -15.24
N ILE A 295 -3.51 11.52 -15.60
CA ILE A 295 -3.65 10.09 -15.90
C ILE A 295 -2.71 9.32 -14.97
N ARG A 296 -3.25 8.35 -14.24
CA ARG A 296 -2.46 7.49 -13.34
C ARG A 296 -2.81 6.02 -13.57
N HIS A 297 -1.82 5.25 -13.99
CA HIS A 297 -1.93 3.81 -14.20
C HIS A 297 -1.48 2.97 -13.00
N ARG A 298 -0.77 3.57 -12.05
CA ARG A 298 -0.07 2.83 -10.99
C ARG A 298 -0.35 3.45 -9.63
N TRP A 299 -0.49 2.58 -8.64
CA TRP A 299 -0.58 3.00 -7.24
C TRP A 299 0.82 3.25 -6.66
N HIS A 300 1.79 2.39 -6.99
CA HIS A 300 3.20 2.54 -6.61
C HIS A 300 4.01 3.27 -7.69
N ARG A 301 4.81 4.25 -7.26
CA ARG A 301 5.81 4.89 -8.11
C ARG A 301 6.91 3.87 -8.45
N ARG A 302 7.40 3.92 -9.70
CA ARG A 302 8.57 3.15 -10.14
C ARG A 302 9.77 4.08 -10.26
N THR A 303 10.91 3.63 -9.80
CA THR A 303 12.18 4.33 -9.94
C THR A 303 13.18 3.45 -10.67
N PRO A 304 14.13 4.03 -11.42
CA PRO A 304 15.23 3.26 -12.00
C PRO A 304 15.92 2.42 -10.93
N ALA A 305 16.24 1.18 -11.27
CA ALA A 305 17.03 0.34 -10.40
C ALA A 305 18.48 0.87 -10.34
N PRO A 306 19.17 0.78 -9.19
CA PRO A 306 20.60 1.06 -9.10
C PRO A 306 21.39 0.20 -10.11
N GLU A 307 22.49 0.75 -10.60
CA GLU A 307 23.39 0.00 -11.48
C GLU A 307 23.92 -1.26 -10.78
N GLY A 308 24.01 -2.37 -11.51
CA GLY A 308 24.50 -3.64 -10.97
C GLY A 308 23.45 -4.51 -10.28
N VAL A 309 22.20 -4.05 -10.14
CA VAL A 309 21.11 -4.90 -9.60
C VAL A 309 20.74 -5.98 -10.59
N ARG A 310 20.81 -7.23 -10.15
CA ARG A 310 20.54 -8.42 -10.97
C ARG A 310 19.51 -9.31 -10.30
N VAL A 311 18.75 -10.04 -11.11
CA VAL A 311 17.74 -10.99 -10.68
C VAL A 311 18.08 -12.34 -11.26
N THR A 312 18.22 -13.36 -10.40
CA THR A 312 18.40 -14.75 -10.83
C THR A 312 17.15 -15.57 -10.56
N PHE A 313 16.81 -16.46 -11.51
CA PHE A 313 15.68 -17.38 -11.37
C PHE A 313 15.75 -18.53 -12.40
N HIS A 314 15.00 -19.59 -12.12
CA HIS A 314 14.78 -20.69 -13.07
C HIS A 314 13.44 -20.55 -13.78
N HIS A 315 13.38 -20.94 -15.05
CA HIS A 315 12.11 -20.96 -15.78
C HIS A 315 11.15 -22.01 -15.16
N PRO A 316 9.94 -21.62 -14.71
CA PRO A 316 9.01 -22.53 -14.03
C PRO A 316 8.59 -23.75 -14.85
N LEU A 317 8.49 -23.58 -16.18
CA LEU A 317 8.05 -24.64 -17.10
C LEU A 317 9.19 -25.41 -17.77
N TRP A 318 10.38 -24.81 -17.88
CA TRP A 318 11.45 -25.29 -18.76
C TRP A 318 12.80 -25.17 -18.04
N ARG A 319 12.99 -26.03 -17.04
CA ARG A 319 14.20 -26.03 -16.20
C ARG A 319 15.46 -26.35 -16.98
N GLU A 320 15.34 -27.02 -18.13
CA GLU A 320 16.43 -27.28 -19.07
C GLU A 320 17.10 -26.00 -19.61
N GLN A 321 16.46 -24.83 -19.48
CA GLN A 321 17.08 -23.54 -19.80
C GLN A 321 18.14 -23.09 -18.77
N GLY A 322 18.25 -23.79 -17.63
CA GLY A 322 19.19 -23.44 -16.57
C GLY A 322 18.75 -22.25 -15.71
N GLU A 323 19.70 -21.69 -14.99
CA GLU A 323 19.50 -20.44 -14.24
C GLU A 323 19.64 -19.24 -15.18
N MET A 324 18.69 -18.32 -15.12
CA MET A 324 18.73 -17.07 -15.86
C MET A 324 19.14 -15.93 -14.93
N GLU A 325 20.05 -15.08 -15.39
CA GLU A 325 20.44 -13.84 -14.73
C GLU A 325 20.04 -12.64 -15.58
N ARG A 326 19.23 -11.71 -15.05
CA ARG A 326 18.73 -10.55 -15.80
C ARG A 326 18.91 -9.26 -15.00
N ALA A 327 19.16 -8.16 -15.70
CA ALA A 327 19.32 -6.84 -15.07
C ALA A 327 17.96 -6.27 -14.69
N ALA A 328 17.84 -5.73 -13.47
CA ALA A 328 16.69 -4.94 -13.08
C ALA A 328 16.78 -3.54 -13.72
N MET A 329 15.66 -3.04 -14.20
CA MET A 329 15.52 -1.76 -14.90
C MET A 329 14.84 -0.72 -14.03
N ASP A 330 13.76 -1.12 -13.37
CA ASP A 330 13.03 -0.29 -12.42
C ASP A 330 12.51 -1.15 -11.26
N LEU A 331 12.23 -0.47 -10.15
CA LEU A 331 11.77 -1.06 -8.89
C LEU A 331 10.64 -0.20 -8.30
N SER A 332 9.77 -0.85 -7.55
CA SER A 332 8.70 -0.29 -6.72
C SER A 332 8.40 -1.25 -5.59
N PHE A 333 7.63 -0.86 -4.57
CA PHE A 333 7.34 -1.74 -3.43
C PHE A 333 6.63 -3.06 -3.80
N SER A 334 5.90 -3.10 -4.92
CA SER A 334 5.10 -4.25 -5.35
C SER A 334 5.57 -4.90 -6.66
N GLY A 335 6.65 -4.40 -7.26
CA GLY A 335 7.00 -4.80 -8.61
C GLY A 335 8.34 -4.28 -9.09
N MET A 336 8.84 -4.92 -10.14
CA MET A 336 10.08 -4.56 -10.81
C MET A 336 9.95 -4.78 -12.32
N CYS A 337 10.86 -4.21 -13.08
CA CYS A 337 11.02 -4.51 -14.50
C CYS A 337 12.41 -5.11 -14.71
N ILE A 338 12.51 -6.16 -15.52
CA ILE A 338 13.78 -6.76 -15.91
C ILE A 338 13.97 -6.71 -17.42
N ARG A 339 15.22 -6.60 -17.85
CA ARG A 339 15.59 -6.69 -19.26
C ARG A 339 15.87 -8.15 -19.61
N CYS A 340 15.09 -8.68 -20.55
CA CYS A 340 15.13 -10.07 -21.01
C CYS A 340 15.37 -10.14 -22.52
N ARG A 341 15.44 -11.37 -23.03
CA ARG A 341 15.48 -11.68 -24.46
C ARG A 341 14.26 -12.51 -24.87
N PRO A 342 13.82 -12.47 -26.15
CA PRO A 342 12.72 -13.30 -26.63
C PRO A 342 12.91 -14.80 -26.35
N GLU A 343 14.16 -15.26 -26.34
CA GLU A 343 14.52 -16.66 -26.10
C GLU A 343 14.29 -17.11 -24.65
N ASP A 344 14.05 -16.19 -23.72
CA ASP A 344 13.75 -16.48 -22.31
C ASP A 344 12.33 -17.05 -22.14
N LEU A 345 11.49 -16.92 -23.18
CA LEU A 345 10.12 -17.43 -23.27
C LEU A 345 9.22 -17.01 -22.10
N LEU A 346 9.42 -15.80 -21.57
CA LEU A 346 8.58 -15.23 -20.53
C LEU A 346 7.27 -14.71 -21.11
N PHE A 347 6.18 -14.84 -20.36
CA PHE A 347 4.85 -14.40 -20.78
C PHE A 347 3.99 -13.96 -19.58
N PRO A 348 2.99 -13.08 -19.78
CA PRO A 348 2.07 -12.66 -18.71
C PRO A 348 1.39 -13.86 -18.03
N GLY A 349 1.36 -13.86 -16.70
CA GLY A 349 0.83 -14.95 -15.87
C GLY A 349 1.83 -16.06 -15.54
N LEU A 350 3.09 -15.98 -16.01
CA LEU A 350 4.14 -16.87 -15.56
C LEU A 350 4.53 -16.55 -14.11
N LEU A 351 4.62 -17.57 -13.26
CA LEU A 351 4.90 -17.44 -11.82
C LEU A 351 6.27 -18.04 -11.44
N PRO A 352 7.37 -17.26 -11.48
CA PRO A 352 8.63 -17.65 -10.86
C PRO A 352 8.49 -17.86 -9.35
N PRO A 353 8.65 -19.10 -8.83
CA PRO A 353 8.44 -19.37 -7.41
C PRO A 353 9.53 -18.79 -6.52
N LEU A 354 10.74 -18.64 -7.05
CA LEU A 354 11.88 -18.00 -6.39
C LEU A 354 12.61 -17.12 -7.39
N LEU A 355 12.68 -15.84 -7.06
CA LEU A 355 13.53 -14.83 -7.69
C LEU A 355 14.53 -14.40 -6.60
N GLU A 356 15.82 -14.42 -6.90
CA GLU A 356 16.83 -13.83 -6.02
C GLU A 356 17.29 -12.50 -6.63
N LEU A 357 17.01 -11.41 -5.92
CA LEU A 357 17.53 -10.09 -6.29
C LEU A 357 18.87 -9.88 -5.59
N HIS A 358 19.92 -9.68 -6.38
CA HIS A 358 21.27 -9.37 -5.94
C HIS A 358 21.50 -7.86 -6.01
N THR A 359 21.77 -7.26 -4.86
CA THR A 359 22.03 -5.82 -4.73
C THR A 359 23.51 -5.50 -5.00
N PRO A 360 23.86 -4.22 -5.27
CA PRO A 360 25.24 -3.84 -5.56
C PRO A 360 26.20 -4.05 -4.38
N ASP A 361 25.69 -4.03 -3.15
CA ASP A 361 26.43 -4.33 -1.91
C ASP A 361 26.51 -5.84 -1.59
N GLY A 362 26.09 -6.70 -2.51
CA GLY A 362 26.24 -8.16 -2.42
C GLY A 362 25.20 -8.86 -1.55
N GLN A 363 24.13 -8.17 -1.15
CA GLN A 363 23.00 -8.80 -0.47
C GLN A 363 22.12 -9.54 -1.49
N SER A 364 21.51 -10.63 -1.04
CA SER A 364 20.48 -11.34 -1.81
C SER A 364 19.14 -11.22 -1.09
N ILE A 365 18.10 -10.90 -1.87
CA ILE A 365 16.72 -10.74 -1.40
C ILE A 365 15.86 -11.77 -2.12
N SER A 366 15.27 -12.69 -1.37
CA SER A 366 14.36 -13.71 -1.91
C SER A 366 12.96 -13.15 -2.13
N LEU A 367 12.46 -13.27 -3.36
CA LEU A 367 11.16 -12.77 -3.80
C LEU A 367 10.36 -13.86 -4.51
N ARG A 368 9.03 -13.74 -4.48
CA ARG A 368 8.11 -14.43 -5.39
C ARG A 368 7.66 -13.43 -6.43
N GLY A 369 7.41 -13.87 -7.65
CA GLY A 369 6.91 -12.96 -8.67
C GLY A 369 5.90 -13.55 -9.63
N GLU A 370 5.23 -12.63 -10.32
CA GLU A 370 4.34 -12.91 -11.43
C GLU A 370 4.72 -11.97 -12.58
N ILE A 371 4.98 -12.52 -13.77
CA ILE A 371 5.14 -11.71 -14.97
C ILE A 371 3.78 -11.10 -15.32
N ARG A 372 3.67 -9.77 -15.31
CA ARG A 372 2.41 -9.04 -15.59
C ARG A 372 2.34 -8.51 -17.01
N TYR A 373 3.48 -8.17 -17.61
CA TYR A 373 3.54 -7.79 -19.01
C TYR A 373 4.90 -8.12 -19.62
N VAL A 374 4.92 -8.33 -20.93
CA VAL A 374 6.13 -8.46 -21.75
C VAL A 374 5.98 -7.53 -22.95
N THR A 375 6.96 -6.67 -23.21
CA THR A 375 6.92 -5.78 -24.38
C THR A 375 7.21 -6.55 -25.66
N SER A 376 6.84 -5.97 -26.81
CA SER A 376 7.41 -6.41 -28.09
C SER A 376 8.95 -6.30 -28.08
N ALA A 377 9.59 -7.10 -28.93
CA ALA A 377 11.02 -7.03 -29.16
C ALA A 377 11.38 -5.63 -29.64
N ARG A 378 12.36 -5.03 -28.96
CA ARG A 378 12.91 -3.71 -29.28
C ARG A 378 13.93 -3.84 -30.41
N ALA A 379 14.33 -2.70 -30.98
CA ALA A 379 15.34 -2.66 -32.04
C ALA A 379 16.70 -3.24 -31.61
N ASP A 380 17.00 -3.23 -30.30
CA ASP A 380 18.20 -3.81 -29.71
C ASP A 380 18.08 -5.33 -29.44
N GLY A 381 16.99 -5.97 -29.87
CA GLY A 381 16.73 -7.40 -29.66
C GLY A 381 16.27 -7.75 -28.25
N THR A 382 16.03 -6.78 -27.37
CA THR A 382 15.58 -7.03 -25.99
C THR A 382 14.08 -6.95 -25.83
N VAL A 383 13.57 -7.59 -24.79
CA VAL A 383 12.19 -7.43 -24.31
C VAL A 383 12.21 -6.99 -22.86
N LEU A 384 11.27 -6.12 -22.46
CA LEU A 384 11.10 -5.78 -21.06
C LEU A 384 9.99 -6.62 -20.45
N CYS A 385 10.27 -7.22 -19.31
CA CYS A 385 9.31 -7.99 -18.54
C CYS A 385 9.01 -7.23 -17.24
N GLY A 386 7.74 -6.86 -17.05
CA GLY A 386 7.27 -6.29 -15.79
C GLY A 386 6.76 -7.38 -14.87
N LEU A 387 7.24 -7.38 -13.63
CA LEU A 387 6.87 -8.33 -12.59
C LEU A 387 6.11 -7.60 -11.48
N SER A 388 5.06 -8.24 -10.97
CA SER A 388 4.66 -8.02 -9.57
C SER A 388 5.51 -8.92 -8.70
N VAL A 389 5.99 -8.41 -7.56
CA VAL A 389 6.83 -9.16 -6.63
C VAL A 389 6.34 -9.01 -5.20
N SER A 390 6.57 -10.06 -4.41
CA SER A 390 6.35 -10.08 -2.98
C SER A 390 7.56 -10.72 -2.29
N PRO A 391 8.12 -10.11 -1.23
CA PRO A 391 9.22 -10.72 -0.51
C PRO A 391 8.76 -11.93 0.30
N TYR A 392 9.68 -12.88 0.50
CA TYR A 392 9.49 -13.87 1.55
C TYR A 392 9.57 -13.20 2.93
N SER A 393 8.90 -13.76 3.94
CA SER A 393 8.85 -13.16 5.28
C SER A 393 10.22 -12.90 5.92
N SER A 394 11.22 -13.73 5.60
CA SER A 394 12.63 -13.56 6.02
C SER A 394 13.34 -12.35 5.38
N ASP A 395 12.80 -11.85 4.28
CA ASP A 395 13.39 -10.84 3.40
C ASP A 395 12.57 -9.55 3.32
N GLU A 396 11.38 -9.52 3.93
CA GLU A 396 10.47 -8.37 3.89
C GLU A 396 11.17 -7.08 4.33
N ALA A 397 11.87 -7.11 5.47
CA ALA A 397 12.61 -5.95 5.96
C ALA A 397 13.74 -5.50 5.01
N ARG A 398 14.46 -6.45 4.39
CA ARG A 398 15.52 -6.15 3.42
C ARG A 398 14.94 -5.51 2.16
N TRP A 399 13.86 -6.07 1.64
CA TRP A 399 13.15 -5.55 0.47
C TRP A 399 12.65 -4.13 0.70
N VAL A 400 11.94 -3.87 1.80
CA VAL A 400 11.40 -2.55 2.12
C VAL A 400 12.51 -1.51 2.25
N ARG A 401 13.61 -1.84 2.96
CA ARG A 401 14.76 -0.94 3.08
C ARG A 401 15.41 -0.65 1.73
N PHE A 402 15.66 -1.69 0.92
CA PHE A 402 16.31 -1.55 -0.38
C PHE A 402 15.48 -0.68 -1.33
N VAL A 403 14.18 -0.94 -1.44
CA VAL A 403 13.28 -0.12 -2.28
C VAL A 403 13.16 1.29 -1.73
N SER A 404 12.92 1.47 -0.43
CA SER A 404 12.78 2.80 0.18
C SER A 404 14.02 3.67 -0.02
N GLN A 405 15.23 3.10 0.10
CA GLN A 405 16.47 3.86 -0.09
C GLN A 405 16.71 4.18 -1.56
N THR A 406 16.38 3.24 -2.46
CA THR A 406 16.45 3.46 -3.91
C THR A 406 15.49 4.56 -4.37
N THR A 407 14.27 4.57 -3.83
CA THR A 407 13.24 5.52 -4.25
C THR A 407 13.43 6.92 -3.65
N ASN A 408 14.12 7.02 -2.51
CA ASN A 408 14.30 8.26 -1.75
C ASN A 408 15.77 8.51 -1.35
N PRO A 409 16.69 8.69 -2.31
CA PRO A 409 18.14 8.71 -2.08
C PRO A 409 18.63 9.91 -1.24
N ASN A 410 17.88 11.01 -1.20
CA ASN A 410 18.25 12.21 -0.42
C ASN A 410 17.92 12.09 1.07
N THR A 411 17.32 10.97 1.48
CA THR A 411 16.94 10.71 2.86
C THR A 411 17.55 9.39 3.32
N CYS A 412 17.64 9.20 4.63
CA CYS A 412 18.03 7.94 5.25
C CYS A 412 17.07 7.57 6.38
N THR A 413 17.25 6.37 6.93
CA THR A 413 16.67 5.98 8.22
C THR A 413 17.50 6.55 9.38
N SER A 414 16.93 6.49 10.58
CA SER A 414 17.47 7.08 11.81
C SER A 414 18.73 6.43 12.37
N ASP A 415 19.04 5.20 11.98
CA ASP A 415 20.20 4.43 12.43
C ASP A 415 21.54 5.13 12.19
N VAL A 416 21.60 6.08 11.26
CA VAL A 416 22.82 6.81 10.88
C VAL A 416 22.94 8.17 11.60
N GLN A 417 21.86 8.68 12.21
CA GLN A 417 21.75 10.10 12.58
C GLN A 417 21.03 10.37 13.92
N GLU A 418 20.79 9.32 14.72
CA GLU A 418 19.97 9.35 15.92
C GLU A 418 20.41 10.41 16.96
N GLU A 419 21.71 10.57 17.20
CA GLU A 419 22.24 11.58 18.13
C GLU A 419 21.84 13.02 17.74
N GLY A 420 21.78 13.32 16.45
CA GLY A 420 21.45 14.66 15.93
C GLY A 420 19.94 14.95 15.86
N LEU A 421 19.07 13.96 16.05
CA LEU A 421 17.62 14.15 15.98
C LEU A 421 17.08 15.00 17.14
N TRP A 422 17.63 14.82 18.34
CA TRP A 422 17.24 15.61 19.52
C TRP A 422 17.52 17.11 19.30
N ASP A 423 18.65 17.43 18.67
CA ASP A 423 19.01 18.80 18.33
C ASP A 423 18.05 19.38 17.30
N VAL A 424 17.60 18.59 16.31
CA VAL A 424 16.58 19.05 15.35
C VAL A 424 15.27 19.38 16.06
N PHE A 425 14.80 18.55 16.98
CA PHE A 425 13.58 18.86 17.74
C PHE A 425 13.73 20.12 18.59
N THR A 426 14.90 20.29 19.22
CA THR A 426 15.21 21.49 20.02
C THR A 426 15.23 22.75 19.15
N LEU A 427 16.00 22.74 18.06
CA LEU A 427 16.22 23.92 17.21
C LEU A 427 15.01 24.30 16.35
N SER A 428 14.17 23.32 15.99
CA SER A 428 12.95 23.58 15.20
C SER A 428 11.81 24.18 16.02
N GLY A 429 11.93 24.22 17.35
CA GLY A 429 10.82 24.58 18.25
C GLY A 429 9.79 23.47 18.40
N PHE A 430 10.10 22.23 17.99
CA PHE A 430 9.18 21.09 18.11
C PHE A 430 8.74 20.86 19.56
N PHE A 431 9.65 20.96 20.54
CA PHE A 431 9.31 20.82 21.96
C PHE A 431 8.44 21.95 22.49
N SER A 432 8.40 23.10 21.80
CA SER A 432 7.56 24.24 22.16
C SER A 432 6.14 24.14 21.63
N LEU A 433 5.83 23.11 20.83
CA LEU A 433 4.46 22.83 20.42
C LEU A 433 3.62 22.53 21.66
N ALA A 434 2.35 22.93 21.61
CA ALA A 434 1.42 22.84 22.74
C ALA A 434 1.88 23.62 24.00
N ASN A 435 2.68 24.67 23.84
CA ASN A 435 3.21 25.51 24.93
C ASN A 435 4.07 24.74 25.96
N LYS A 436 4.66 23.61 25.58
CA LYS A 436 5.53 22.80 26.45
C LYS A 436 6.96 23.36 26.45
N SER A 437 7.71 23.10 27.52
CA SER A 437 9.14 23.41 27.60
C SER A 437 9.99 22.22 27.17
N SER A 438 11.22 22.46 26.68
CA SER A 438 12.14 21.37 26.32
C SER A 438 12.49 20.46 27.51
N GLN A 439 12.53 21.01 28.73
CA GLN A 439 12.85 20.27 29.96
C GLN A 439 11.82 19.18 30.29
N GLU A 440 10.55 19.36 29.90
CA GLU A 440 9.52 18.35 30.08
C GLU A 440 9.80 17.06 29.30
N PHE A 441 10.60 17.14 28.24
CA PHE A 441 10.97 15.99 27.40
C PHE A 441 12.28 15.32 27.83
N ASP A 442 13.06 15.91 28.74
CA ASP A 442 14.37 15.36 29.13
C ASP A 442 14.27 13.92 29.65
N ALA A 443 13.19 13.60 30.39
CA ALA A 443 12.92 12.26 30.88
C ALA A 443 12.66 11.24 29.75
N LEU A 444 12.26 11.68 28.56
CA LEU A 444 11.99 10.83 27.40
C LEU A 444 13.22 10.64 26.49
N LYS A 445 14.29 11.42 26.67
CA LYS A 445 15.44 11.42 25.76
C LYS A 445 16.06 10.04 25.58
N GLN A 446 16.28 9.31 26.67
CA GLN A 446 16.86 7.97 26.63
C GLN A 446 15.92 6.96 25.96
N ALA A 447 14.62 7.02 26.26
CA ALA A 447 13.62 6.14 25.64
C ALA A 447 13.50 6.41 24.13
N PHE A 448 13.51 7.67 23.72
CA PHE A 448 13.51 8.10 22.33
C PHE A 448 14.76 7.61 21.59
N SER A 449 15.95 7.81 22.16
CA SER A 449 17.23 7.34 21.61
C SER A 449 17.19 5.83 21.32
N HIS A 450 16.73 5.04 22.30
CA HIS A 450 16.57 3.61 22.14
C HIS A 450 15.57 3.24 21.04
N MET A 451 14.40 3.90 21.04
CA MET A 451 13.36 3.64 20.04
C MET A 451 13.76 4.08 18.64
N ALA A 452 14.50 5.16 18.46
CA ALA A 452 14.97 5.62 17.16
C ALA A 452 15.92 4.59 16.50
N LYS A 453 16.77 3.92 17.29
CA LYS A 453 17.59 2.78 16.81
C LYS A 453 16.71 1.58 16.46
N ARG A 454 15.82 1.21 17.37
CA ARG A 454 14.97 0.03 17.22
C ARG A 454 13.99 0.16 16.05
N ALA A 455 13.43 1.34 15.82
CA ALA A 455 12.50 1.63 14.74
C ALA A 455 13.13 1.35 13.37
N ALA A 456 14.42 1.65 13.19
CA ALA A 456 15.12 1.34 11.94
C ALA A 456 15.11 -0.18 11.65
N GLU A 457 15.22 -1.02 12.68
CA GLU A 457 15.23 -2.49 12.62
C GLU A 457 13.87 -3.13 12.34
N VAL A 458 12.77 -2.38 12.50
CA VAL A 458 11.40 -2.89 12.39
C VAL A 458 10.60 -2.11 11.35
N PRO A 459 10.97 -2.21 10.05
CA PRO A 459 10.27 -1.49 8.97
C PRO A 459 8.80 -1.90 8.80
N GLN A 460 8.40 -3.06 9.36
CA GLN A 460 7.00 -3.51 9.39
C GLN A 460 6.10 -2.63 10.28
N LEU A 461 6.69 -1.91 11.24
CA LEU A 461 5.96 -1.05 12.18
C LEU A 461 6.35 0.42 12.08
N PHE A 462 7.55 0.74 11.60
CA PHE A 462 8.06 2.11 11.62
C PHE A 462 8.72 2.52 10.31
N CYS A 463 8.62 3.79 10.00
CA CYS A 463 9.50 4.46 9.06
C CYS A 463 9.82 5.85 9.60
N GLN A 464 11.11 6.15 9.71
CA GLN A 464 11.59 7.49 10.01
C GLN A 464 12.42 7.96 8.82
N ALA A 465 11.98 9.03 8.17
CA ALA A 465 12.76 9.71 7.16
C ALA A 465 13.59 10.79 7.83
N VAL A 466 14.89 10.78 7.57
CA VAL A 466 15.84 11.80 8.03
C VAL A 466 16.51 12.42 6.82
N TRP A 467 16.60 13.75 6.79
CA TRP A 467 17.37 14.47 5.79
C TRP A 467 18.78 14.79 6.33
N PRO A 468 19.85 14.13 5.86
CA PRO A 468 21.20 14.35 6.37
C PRO A 468 21.84 15.64 5.83
N SER A 469 22.76 16.22 6.61
CA SER A 469 23.70 17.24 6.13
C SER A 469 25.01 17.22 6.95
N GLU A 470 26.03 17.94 6.46
CA GLU A 470 27.36 18.01 7.10
C GLU A 470 27.33 18.55 8.54
N ARG A 471 26.32 19.37 8.88
CA ARG A 471 26.14 19.94 10.24
C ARG A 471 25.16 19.14 11.10
N GLY A 472 24.91 17.87 10.74
CA GLY A 472 23.89 17.01 11.31
C GLY A 472 22.54 17.11 10.60
N PRO A 473 21.50 16.40 11.05
CA PRO A 473 20.24 16.34 10.35
C PRO A 473 19.58 17.70 10.15
N GLU A 474 19.01 17.91 8.97
CA GLU A 474 18.25 19.12 8.63
C GLU A 474 16.77 18.96 8.98
N ALA A 475 16.23 17.75 8.90
CA ALA A 475 14.83 17.49 9.18
C ALA A 475 14.54 16.01 9.42
N THR A 476 13.40 15.73 10.05
CA THR A 476 12.88 14.38 10.27
C THR A 476 11.36 14.35 10.17
N LEU A 477 10.81 13.21 9.76
CA LEU A 477 9.40 12.85 9.84
C LEU A 477 9.32 11.36 10.19
N SER A 478 8.40 11.00 11.08
CA SER A 478 8.20 9.61 11.50
C SER A 478 6.78 9.15 11.20
N ILE A 479 6.60 7.88 10.88
CA ILE A 479 5.31 7.24 10.70
C ILE A 479 5.35 5.83 11.32
N MET A 480 4.25 5.40 11.92
CA MET A 480 4.17 4.11 12.61
C MET A 480 2.85 3.38 12.36
N LYS A 481 2.87 2.05 12.33
CA LYS A 481 1.67 1.21 12.24
C LYS A 481 0.98 1.12 13.61
N SER A 482 0.10 2.07 13.90
CA SER A 482 -0.54 2.23 15.21
C SER A 482 -1.76 1.32 15.43
N TYR A 483 -2.40 0.88 14.34
CA TYR A 483 -3.56 0.00 14.30
C TYR A 483 -3.44 -1.00 13.12
N ARG A 484 -4.32 -1.99 13.02
CA ARG A 484 -4.17 -3.11 12.07
C ARG A 484 -4.01 -2.64 10.63
N HIS A 485 -4.80 -1.65 10.23
CA HIS A 485 -4.84 -1.13 8.87
C HIS A 485 -4.34 0.31 8.74
N THR A 486 -3.71 0.85 9.78
CA THR A 486 -3.45 2.29 9.89
C THR A 486 -2.01 2.62 10.19
N TRP A 487 -1.48 3.55 9.40
CA TRP A 487 -0.19 4.19 9.66
C TRP A 487 -0.40 5.63 10.14
N MET A 488 0.18 5.97 11.29
CA MET A 488 0.07 7.27 11.93
C MET A 488 1.33 8.10 11.69
N GLY A 489 1.21 9.25 11.05
CA GLY A 489 2.30 10.22 10.87
C GLY A 489 2.49 11.07 12.12
N HIS A 490 3.74 11.27 12.54
CA HIS A 490 4.09 12.05 13.72
C HIS A 490 5.51 12.62 13.66
N GLN A 491 5.82 13.54 14.59
CA GLN A 491 7.17 14.07 14.82
C GLN A 491 7.84 14.62 13.56
N VAL A 492 7.18 15.58 12.92
CA VAL A 492 7.79 16.37 11.85
C VAL A 492 8.58 17.53 12.46
N ALA A 493 9.85 17.64 12.09
CA ALA A 493 10.71 18.73 12.53
C ALA A 493 11.70 19.11 11.45
N LYS A 494 11.98 20.41 11.33
CA LYS A 494 12.95 20.96 10.38
C LYS A 494 13.78 22.03 11.06
N ARG A 495 15.10 21.88 11.00
CA ARG A 495 16.08 22.85 11.47
C ARG A 495 15.87 24.21 10.77
N PRO A 496 15.90 25.33 11.51
CA PRO A 496 15.76 26.65 10.92
C PRO A 496 17.01 27.04 10.09
N GLY A 497 16.81 28.00 9.18
CA GLY A 497 17.86 28.51 8.31
C GLY A 497 18.00 27.75 6.99
N LYS A 498 18.88 28.24 6.12
CA LYS A 498 19.17 27.62 4.82
C LYS A 498 20.24 26.54 5.01
N PRO A 499 20.05 25.31 4.49
CA PRO A 499 21.11 24.30 4.48
C PRO A 499 22.28 24.80 3.62
N ALA A 500 23.50 24.35 3.94
CA ALA A 500 24.72 24.77 3.23
C ALA A 500 24.82 24.20 1.80
N LEU A 501 23.87 23.37 1.38
CA LEU A 501 23.86 22.73 0.07
C LEU A 501 23.48 23.73 -1.04
N LYS A 502 24.44 24.04 -1.93
CA LYS A 502 24.20 24.87 -3.12
C LYS A 502 23.26 24.14 -4.08
N GLY A 503 22.30 24.88 -4.67
CA GLY A 503 21.36 24.33 -5.65
C GLY A 503 20.21 23.50 -5.07
N LEU A 504 20.03 23.46 -3.75
CA LEU A 504 18.86 22.81 -3.15
C LEU A 504 17.61 23.69 -3.30
N GLU A 505 16.61 23.14 -3.98
CA GLU A 505 15.36 23.83 -4.22
C GLU A 505 14.54 24.05 -2.93
N PRO A 506 13.89 25.22 -2.77
CA PRO A 506 12.97 25.47 -1.66
C PRO A 506 11.92 24.36 -1.51
N GLY A 507 11.70 23.93 -0.27
CA GLY A 507 10.71 22.91 0.06
C GLY A 507 11.11 21.46 -0.29
N ARG A 508 12.22 21.23 -0.99
CA ARG A 508 12.70 19.88 -1.33
C ARG A 508 12.89 18.97 -0.10
N ILE A 509 13.37 19.53 1.00
CA ILE A 509 13.52 18.78 2.27
C ILE A 509 12.18 18.23 2.76
N MET A 510 11.15 19.08 2.80
CA MET A 510 9.82 18.65 3.25
C MET A 510 9.21 17.64 2.28
N HIS A 511 9.40 17.86 0.98
CA HIS A 511 8.96 16.94 -0.05
C HIS A 511 9.51 15.52 0.17
N ASP A 512 10.84 15.34 0.21
CA ASP A 512 11.37 13.97 0.23
C ASP A 512 11.10 13.26 1.57
N LEU A 513 10.97 14.00 2.69
CA LEU A 513 10.53 13.43 3.97
C LEU A 513 9.11 12.83 3.88
N TYR A 514 8.17 13.61 3.36
CA TYR A 514 6.78 13.19 3.22
C TYR A 514 6.63 12.08 2.19
N VAL A 515 7.32 12.19 1.04
CA VAL A 515 7.30 11.14 0.02
C VAL A 515 7.78 9.82 0.63
N ARG A 516 8.94 9.80 1.31
CA ARG A 516 9.42 8.57 1.95
C ARG A 516 8.43 8.00 2.96
N CYS A 517 7.92 8.82 3.87
CA CYS A 517 7.03 8.34 4.94
C CYS A 517 5.65 7.91 4.43
N PHE A 518 5.14 8.47 3.34
CA PHE A 518 3.83 8.09 2.80
C PHE A 518 3.91 7.06 1.65
N GLU A 519 5.07 6.87 1.02
CA GLU A 519 5.34 5.73 0.14
C GLU A 519 5.63 4.44 0.94
N HIS A 520 6.28 4.53 2.11
CA HIS A 520 6.64 3.36 2.91
C HIS A 520 5.46 2.45 3.30
N PRO A 521 4.33 2.97 3.84
CA PRO A 521 3.14 2.17 4.14
C PRO A 521 2.58 1.42 2.92
N GLN A 522 2.92 1.83 1.69
CA GLN A 522 2.49 1.13 0.49
C GLN A 522 3.13 -0.27 0.32
N SER A 523 4.15 -0.59 1.12
CA SER A 523 4.72 -1.94 1.24
C SER A 523 3.88 -2.88 2.10
N ASP A 524 3.03 -2.34 2.97
CA ASP A 524 2.19 -3.10 3.88
C ASP A 524 0.88 -3.51 3.18
N PRO A 525 0.63 -4.81 2.94
CA PRO A 525 -0.58 -5.28 2.25
C PRO A 525 -1.87 -4.97 3.03
N ASP A 526 -1.78 -4.70 4.33
CA ASP A 526 -2.90 -4.34 5.19
C ASP A 526 -3.14 -2.84 5.29
N PHE A 527 -2.32 -1.98 4.67
CA PHE A 527 -2.49 -0.53 4.75
C PHE A 527 -3.79 -0.06 4.09
N ARG A 528 -4.68 0.57 4.87
CA ARG A 528 -5.95 1.14 4.40
C ARG A 528 -6.15 2.60 4.81
N TRP A 529 -5.47 3.08 5.85
CA TRP A 529 -5.68 4.42 6.40
C TRP A 529 -4.37 5.08 6.82
N ALA A 530 -4.22 6.36 6.51
CA ALA A 530 -3.20 7.21 7.12
C ALA A 530 -3.88 8.16 8.12
N VAL A 531 -3.28 8.30 9.31
CA VAL A 531 -3.78 9.16 10.39
C VAL A 531 -2.68 10.12 10.85
N ALA A 532 -3.03 11.33 11.26
CA ALA A 532 -2.12 12.23 11.95
C ALA A 532 -2.89 13.17 12.87
N TYR A 533 -2.23 13.62 13.94
CA TYR A 533 -2.69 14.74 14.77
C TYR A 533 -1.85 15.96 14.41
N VAL A 534 -2.43 16.89 13.66
CA VAL A 534 -1.67 17.97 13.02
C VAL A 534 -2.03 19.34 13.59
N GLU A 535 -1.01 20.15 13.83
CA GLU A 535 -1.20 21.54 14.25
C GLU A 535 -1.60 22.41 13.04
N GLY A 536 -2.83 22.92 13.05
CA GLY A 536 -3.36 23.75 11.97
C GLY A 536 -2.79 25.17 11.90
N LEU A 537 -1.98 25.60 12.88
CA LEU A 537 -1.42 26.95 12.92
C LEU A 537 -0.27 27.15 11.93
N ASN A 538 0.47 26.08 11.60
CA ASN A 538 1.51 26.14 10.59
C ASN A 538 0.87 26.19 9.18
N PRO A 539 1.10 27.25 8.38
CA PRO A 539 0.43 27.40 7.08
C PRO A 539 0.76 26.30 6.08
N TRP A 540 1.96 25.70 6.16
CA TRP A 540 2.33 24.59 5.30
C TRP A 540 1.58 23.32 5.72
N ILE A 541 1.54 22.99 7.02
CA ILE A 541 0.80 21.83 7.55
C ILE A 541 -0.70 21.96 7.26
N ALA A 542 -1.28 23.14 7.45
CA ALA A 542 -2.67 23.41 7.16
C ALA A 542 -3.02 23.14 5.69
N ARG A 543 -2.15 23.53 4.75
CA ARG A 543 -2.34 23.23 3.31
C ARG A 543 -2.10 21.76 2.98
N ALA A 544 -1.04 21.17 3.54
CA ALA A 544 -0.64 19.80 3.26
C ALA A 544 -1.71 18.82 3.75
N HIS A 545 -2.18 18.94 4.99
CA HIS A 545 -3.09 17.98 5.61
C HIS A 545 -4.53 18.51 5.68
N VAL A 546 -4.76 19.60 6.42
CA VAL A 546 -6.12 20.03 6.80
C VAL A 546 -6.97 20.34 5.57
N ARG A 547 -6.53 21.28 4.71
CA ARG A 547 -7.27 21.65 3.50
C ARG A 547 -7.40 20.50 2.48
N TYR A 548 -6.40 19.61 2.44
CA TYR A 548 -6.47 18.41 1.61
C TYR A 548 -7.58 17.46 2.10
N GLY A 549 -7.58 17.18 3.41
CA GLY A 549 -8.61 16.37 4.05
C GLY A 549 -10.00 16.99 3.92
N GLU A 550 -10.13 18.31 4.05
CA GLU A 550 -11.42 19.02 3.97
C GLU A 550 -12.04 18.89 2.58
N ARG A 551 -11.24 19.08 1.52
CA ARG A 551 -11.70 18.89 0.13
C ARG A 551 -12.20 17.48 -0.10
N HIS A 552 -11.45 16.47 0.31
CA HIS A 552 -11.82 15.07 0.10
C HIS A 552 -12.97 14.62 0.99
N MET A 553 -13.06 15.11 2.22
CA MET A 553 -14.19 14.87 3.11
C MET A 553 -15.49 15.47 2.55
N ALA A 554 -15.41 16.67 1.95
CA ALA A 554 -16.56 17.29 1.29
C ALA A 554 -17.01 16.54 0.04
N ALA A 555 -16.06 16.01 -0.75
CA ALA A 555 -16.34 15.24 -1.95
C ALA A 555 -16.83 13.81 -1.65
N ASN A 556 -16.22 13.14 -0.66
CA ASN A 556 -16.57 11.80 -0.23
C ASN A 556 -16.16 11.57 1.24
N PRO A 557 -17.11 11.64 2.19
CA PRO A 557 -16.83 11.50 3.63
C PRO A 557 -16.35 10.10 4.03
N GLU A 558 -16.48 9.09 3.16
CA GLU A 558 -15.97 7.74 3.39
C GLU A 558 -14.45 7.64 3.17
N LEU A 559 -13.83 8.59 2.45
CA LEU A 559 -12.41 8.54 2.11
C LEU A 559 -11.52 9.43 2.98
N ALA A 560 -12.10 10.40 3.69
CA ALA A 560 -11.35 11.31 4.53
C ALA A 560 -12.18 11.82 5.71
N PHE A 561 -11.50 12.09 6.81
CA PHE A 561 -12.05 12.78 7.98
C PHE A 561 -11.02 13.79 8.47
N THR A 562 -11.43 15.04 8.61
CA THR A 562 -10.58 16.05 9.24
C THR A 562 -11.40 16.97 10.12
N ARG A 563 -11.08 17.00 11.41
CA ARG A 563 -11.73 17.87 12.38
C ARG A 563 -10.77 18.27 13.48
N LYS A 564 -10.94 19.49 13.98
CA LYS A 564 -10.31 19.94 15.21
C LYS A 564 -10.86 19.10 16.38
N ILE A 565 -9.96 18.65 17.24
CA ILE A 565 -10.29 17.93 18.48
C ILE A 565 -9.52 18.55 19.65
N HIS A 566 -9.98 18.34 20.87
CA HIS A 566 -9.28 18.79 22.07
C HIS A 566 -8.43 17.64 22.61
N MET A 567 -7.11 17.79 22.60
CA MET A 567 -6.19 16.84 23.21
C MET A 567 -5.74 17.40 24.54
N MET A 568 -6.29 16.88 25.63
CA MET A 568 -6.13 17.41 26.98
C MET A 568 -5.18 16.54 27.81
N ASP A 569 -4.36 17.16 28.66
CA ASP A 569 -3.41 16.44 29.50
C ASP A 569 -4.10 15.95 30.79
N VAL A 570 -3.90 14.67 31.13
CA VAL A 570 -4.37 14.08 32.39
C VAL A 570 -3.20 13.48 33.15
N TYR A 571 -2.94 13.97 34.36
CA TYR A 571 -1.89 13.44 35.22
C TYR A 571 -2.41 12.30 36.10
N THR A 572 -1.64 11.21 36.19
CA THR A 572 -2.08 9.98 36.87
C THR A 572 -2.10 10.10 38.40
N HIS A 573 -1.30 11.02 38.94
CA HIS A 573 -1.19 11.28 40.38
C HIS A 573 -2.31 12.16 40.94
N GLU A 574 -3.06 12.87 40.08
CA GLU A 574 -4.11 13.81 40.47
C GLU A 574 -5.48 13.13 40.57
N GLN A 575 -5.61 12.11 41.43
CA GLN A 575 -6.92 11.50 41.69
C GLN A 575 -7.91 12.55 42.23
N THR A 576 -9.19 12.52 41.79
CA THR A 576 -10.18 13.49 42.30
C THR A 576 -10.54 13.26 43.77
N GLY A 577 -10.30 12.06 44.31
CA GLY A 577 -10.69 11.66 45.66
C GLY A 577 -12.21 11.54 45.88
N ARG A 578 -13.03 11.72 44.83
CA ARG A 578 -14.49 11.63 44.92
C ARG A 578 -14.93 10.16 45.05
N LEU A 579 -15.88 9.91 45.95
CA LEU A 579 -16.61 8.65 45.99
C LEU A 579 -17.72 8.67 44.94
N HIS A 580 -17.71 7.68 44.05
CA HIS A 580 -18.67 7.56 42.96
C HIS A 580 -19.76 6.54 43.34
N GLU A 581 -20.62 6.90 44.30
CA GLU A 581 -21.63 5.99 44.86
C GLU A 581 -22.55 5.40 43.78
N GLY A 582 -22.77 4.08 43.87
CA GLY A 582 -23.59 3.33 42.92
C GLY A 582 -23.00 3.17 41.52
N ILE A 583 -21.76 3.63 41.28
CA ILE A 583 -21.04 3.42 40.01
C ILE A 583 -19.95 2.36 40.22
N THR A 584 -20.02 1.28 39.44
CA THR A 584 -18.98 0.26 39.37
C THR A 584 -18.24 0.35 38.05
N ILE A 585 -16.92 0.35 38.07
CA ILE A 585 -16.08 0.37 36.86
C ILE A 585 -15.30 -0.94 36.77
N SER A 586 -15.40 -1.62 35.63
CA SER A 586 -14.62 -2.83 35.35
C SER A 586 -14.41 -2.99 33.84
N PRO A 587 -13.55 -3.93 33.39
CA PRO A 587 -13.44 -4.30 31.98
C PRO A 587 -14.81 -4.59 31.33
N ALA A 588 -14.89 -4.31 30.03
CA ALA A 588 -16.07 -4.57 29.21
C ALA A 588 -16.32 -6.07 29.00
N THR A 589 -17.58 -6.48 29.04
CA THR A 589 -18.02 -7.79 28.54
C THR A 589 -18.16 -7.76 27.02
N SER A 590 -18.25 -8.94 26.37
CA SER A 590 -18.44 -9.02 24.92
C SER A 590 -19.73 -8.33 24.43
N ALA A 591 -20.80 -8.36 25.23
CA ALA A 591 -22.05 -7.68 24.91
C ALA A 591 -21.88 -6.15 24.96
N GLU A 592 -21.13 -5.65 25.93
CA GLU A 592 -20.87 -4.20 26.07
C GLU A 592 -19.86 -3.69 25.05
N LEU A 593 -18.90 -4.51 24.62
CA LEU A 593 -18.06 -4.20 23.47
C LEU A 593 -18.91 -4.04 22.22
N THR A 594 -19.88 -4.93 22.01
CA THR A 594 -20.83 -4.81 20.88
C THR A 594 -21.63 -3.51 20.97
N LEU A 595 -22.19 -3.20 22.15
CA LEU A 595 -22.92 -1.97 22.41
C LEU A 595 -22.06 -0.72 22.12
N LEU A 596 -20.80 -0.70 22.59
CA LEU A 596 -19.86 0.38 22.35
C LEU A 596 -19.55 0.55 20.86
N THR A 597 -19.19 -0.53 20.17
CA THR A 597 -18.85 -0.45 18.74
C THR A 597 -20.04 -0.03 17.90
N ASP A 598 -21.25 -0.46 18.27
CA ASP A 598 -22.48 -0.01 17.61
C ASP A 598 -22.69 1.48 17.87
N HIS A 599 -22.56 1.94 19.11
CA HIS A 599 -22.67 3.37 19.43
C HIS A 599 -21.67 4.23 18.64
N ILE A 600 -20.40 3.81 18.54
CA ILE A 600 -19.38 4.51 17.76
C ILE A 600 -19.76 4.53 16.27
N ALA A 601 -20.13 3.38 15.70
CA ALA A 601 -20.50 3.28 14.28
C ALA A 601 -21.74 4.11 13.91
N HIS A 602 -22.68 4.32 14.84
CA HIS A 602 -23.83 5.19 14.61
C HIS A 602 -23.50 6.68 14.71
N SER A 603 -22.47 7.05 15.49
CA SER A 603 -22.15 8.45 15.79
C SER A 603 -20.94 9.00 15.04
N ARG A 604 -20.20 8.15 14.32
CA ARG A 604 -18.97 8.48 13.60
C ARG A 604 -18.98 7.89 12.19
N PRO A 605 -18.32 8.55 11.21
CA PRO A 605 -18.20 8.01 9.87
C PRO A 605 -17.36 6.73 9.84
N SER A 606 -17.57 5.89 8.82
CA SER A 606 -16.88 4.60 8.68
C SER A 606 -15.35 4.74 8.69
N CYS A 607 -14.81 5.78 8.05
CA CYS A 607 -13.38 6.05 7.99
C CYS A 607 -12.76 6.25 9.37
N TYR A 608 -13.46 6.90 10.30
CA TYR A 608 -13.03 7.06 11.69
C TYR A 608 -13.05 5.71 12.42
N VAL A 609 -14.14 4.95 12.27
CA VAL A 609 -14.34 3.65 12.94
C VAL A 609 -13.27 2.65 12.48
N GLU A 610 -13.04 2.56 11.17
CA GLU A 610 -12.10 1.64 10.55
C GLU A 610 -10.64 2.02 10.84
N ALA A 611 -10.29 3.31 10.76
CA ALA A 611 -8.91 3.78 10.94
C ALA A 611 -8.41 3.64 12.38
N LEU A 612 -9.31 3.66 13.37
CA LEU A 612 -8.96 3.52 14.79
C LEU A 612 -9.24 2.12 15.36
N ASP A 613 -9.55 1.13 14.51
CA ASP A 613 -9.91 -0.22 14.95
C ASP A 613 -11.09 -0.23 15.95
N PHE A 614 -12.10 0.60 15.74
CA PHE A 614 -13.35 0.59 16.54
C PHE A 614 -14.43 -0.33 15.97
N THR A 615 -14.05 -1.24 15.08
CA THR A 615 -14.95 -2.28 14.58
C THR A 615 -15.11 -3.39 15.61
N ARG A 616 -16.22 -4.14 15.52
CA ARG A 616 -16.55 -5.26 16.41
C ARG A 616 -15.41 -6.29 16.52
N ASP A 617 -14.71 -6.57 15.43
CA ASP A 617 -13.64 -7.56 15.34
C ASP A 617 -12.26 -7.04 15.78
N ARG A 618 -12.09 -5.72 15.98
CA ARG A 618 -10.78 -5.11 16.26
C ARG A 618 -10.73 -4.18 17.47
N ILE A 619 -11.88 -3.91 18.11
CA ILE A 619 -11.97 -3.04 19.29
C ILE A 619 -11.03 -3.43 20.42
N ASP A 620 -10.70 -4.72 20.57
CA ASP A 620 -9.78 -5.21 21.62
C ASP A 620 -8.29 -5.10 21.26
N MET A 621 -7.95 -4.72 20.02
CA MET A 621 -6.59 -4.59 19.48
C MET A 621 -5.67 -5.82 19.65
N ARG A 622 -6.19 -7.02 19.94
CA ARG A 622 -5.35 -8.19 20.26
C ARG A 622 -4.39 -8.57 19.14
N ALA A 623 -4.82 -8.46 17.88
CA ALA A 623 -3.97 -8.73 16.73
C ALA A 623 -2.80 -7.74 16.62
N VAL A 624 -3.06 -6.44 16.87
CA VAL A 624 -2.04 -5.38 16.82
C VAL A 624 -1.07 -5.53 17.98
N GLN A 625 -1.57 -5.79 19.19
CA GLN A 625 -0.76 -6.10 20.36
C GLN A 625 0.15 -7.31 20.09
N GLY A 626 -0.40 -8.39 19.53
CA GLY A 626 0.37 -9.56 19.12
C GLY A 626 1.49 -9.20 18.16
N GLN A 627 1.21 -8.39 17.14
CA GLN A 627 2.21 -7.94 16.17
C GLN A 627 3.34 -7.16 16.84
N TRP A 628 3.03 -6.15 17.66
CA TRP A 628 4.03 -5.35 18.37
C TRP A 628 4.88 -6.21 19.33
N ASN A 629 4.25 -7.14 20.04
CA ASN A 629 4.93 -8.06 20.94
C ASN A 629 5.94 -8.97 20.23
N THR A 630 5.72 -9.34 18.96
CA THR A 630 6.72 -10.13 18.20
C THR A 630 8.06 -9.39 18.02
N PHE A 631 8.04 -8.06 18.10
CA PHE A 631 9.24 -7.22 18.05
C PHE A 631 9.73 -6.77 19.43
N GLY A 632 9.09 -7.24 20.50
CA GLY A 632 9.40 -6.87 21.89
C GLY A 632 8.90 -5.47 22.28
N LEU A 633 7.85 -4.97 21.62
CA LEU A 633 7.31 -3.63 21.83
C LEU A 633 5.90 -3.68 22.42
N GLU A 634 5.56 -2.69 23.24
CA GLU A 634 4.24 -2.56 23.86
C GLU A 634 3.23 -1.84 22.97
N ARG A 635 2.05 -2.45 22.80
CA ARG A 635 0.82 -1.80 22.34
C ARG A 635 -0.36 -2.47 23.01
N GLU A 636 -1.22 -1.71 23.68
CA GLU A 636 -2.34 -2.26 24.43
C GLU A 636 -3.57 -1.36 24.28
N ARG A 637 -4.76 -1.98 24.31
CA ARG A 637 -6.03 -1.29 24.51
C ARG A 637 -6.88 -2.03 25.54
N GLU A 638 -7.45 -1.29 26.46
CA GLU A 638 -8.41 -1.77 27.44
C GLU A 638 -9.69 -0.95 27.33
N VAL A 639 -10.85 -1.60 27.48
CA VAL A 639 -12.16 -0.91 27.51
C VAL A 639 -12.77 -1.08 28.89
N LEU A 640 -12.92 0.03 29.61
CA LEU A 640 -13.59 0.06 30.91
C LEU A 640 -15.04 0.55 30.75
N ILE A 641 -15.97 -0.07 31.47
CA ILE A 641 -17.38 0.29 31.48
C ILE A 641 -17.78 0.78 32.87
N ALA A 642 -18.41 1.94 32.93
CA ALA A 642 -19.10 2.43 34.12
C ALA A 642 -20.54 1.91 34.12
N ARG A 643 -20.92 1.21 35.18
CA ARG A 643 -22.26 0.64 35.37
C ARG A 643 -22.94 1.21 36.60
N ARG A 644 -24.25 1.37 36.52
CA ARG A 644 -25.13 1.63 37.68
C ARG A 644 -26.20 0.55 37.73
N ASN A 645 -26.29 -0.17 38.85
CA ASN A 645 -27.21 -1.30 39.03
C ASN A 645 -27.11 -2.33 37.88
N GLY A 646 -25.88 -2.60 37.40
CA GLY A 646 -25.62 -3.53 36.29
C GLY A 646 -25.86 -2.98 34.88
N VAL A 647 -26.39 -1.77 34.74
CA VAL A 647 -26.64 -1.13 33.44
C VAL A 647 -25.41 -0.32 33.02
N ALA A 648 -24.90 -0.56 31.81
CA ALA A 648 -23.79 0.18 31.22
C ALA A 648 -24.22 1.62 30.87
N LEU A 649 -23.55 2.62 31.42
CA LEU A 649 -23.87 4.03 31.21
C LEU A 649 -22.84 4.74 30.33
N GLY A 650 -21.55 4.47 30.53
CA GLY A 650 -20.45 5.08 29.80
C GLY A 650 -19.26 4.13 29.67
N ALA A 651 -18.43 4.37 28.67
CA ALA A 651 -17.22 3.60 28.41
C ALA A 651 -15.98 4.50 28.35
N ALA A 652 -14.84 3.96 28.76
CA ALA A 652 -13.53 4.52 28.51
C ALA A 652 -12.71 3.54 27.67
N VAL A 653 -12.25 3.98 26.50
CA VAL A 653 -11.27 3.25 25.71
C VAL A 653 -9.89 3.81 26.05
N LEU A 654 -9.05 2.98 26.66
CA LEU A 654 -7.71 3.32 27.12
C LEU A 654 -6.69 2.65 26.21
N GLU A 655 -5.69 3.41 25.77
CA GLU A 655 -4.65 2.94 24.87
C GLU A 655 -3.27 3.22 25.45
N LEU A 656 -2.34 2.30 25.23
CA LEU A 656 -0.94 2.44 25.63
C LEU A 656 -0.04 2.12 24.43
N GLY A 657 1.07 2.85 24.33
CA GLY A 657 2.16 2.51 23.42
C GLY A 657 3.52 2.42 24.11
N GLN A 658 4.48 1.87 23.37
CA GLN A 658 5.89 1.81 23.76
C GLN A 658 6.46 3.24 24.00
N PRO A 659 7.03 3.52 25.18
CA PRO A 659 7.66 4.82 25.47
C PRO A 659 8.78 5.17 24.49
N GLY A 660 8.91 6.45 24.16
CA GLY A 660 9.93 6.95 23.22
C GLY A 660 9.53 6.85 21.74
N THR A 661 8.50 6.07 21.40
CA THR A 661 7.98 5.99 20.02
C THR A 661 7.44 7.33 19.54
N ASN A 662 6.77 8.06 20.43
CA ASN A 662 6.23 9.39 20.15
C ASN A 662 6.48 10.30 21.35
N LEU A 663 7.18 11.42 21.14
CA LEU A 663 7.56 12.34 22.23
C LEU A 663 6.37 13.06 22.87
N TYR A 664 5.25 13.16 22.18
CA TYR A 664 4.00 13.72 22.71
C TYR A 664 3.05 12.63 23.24
N SER A 665 3.50 11.38 23.38
CA SER A 665 2.69 10.26 23.89
C SER A 665 1.35 10.06 23.17
N LEU A 666 1.30 10.26 21.84
CA LEU A 666 0.10 10.07 21.01
C LEU A 666 -0.47 8.63 20.99
N LEU A 667 0.18 7.68 21.66
CA LEU A 667 -0.33 6.31 21.83
C LEU A 667 -0.88 6.04 23.25
N ASP A 668 -0.65 6.96 24.18
CA ASP A 668 -1.18 6.91 25.54
C ASP A 668 -2.43 7.80 25.60
N MET A 669 -3.56 7.27 25.13
CA MET A 669 -4.79 8.02 24.93
C MET A 669 -6.01 7.37 25.59
N ALA A 670 -6.86 8.20 26.18
CA ALA A 670 -8.19 7.84 26.64
C ALA A 670 -9.27 8.54 25.80
N ARG A 671 -10.33 7.80 25.46
CA ARG A 671 -11.57 8.35 24.88
C ARG A 671 -12.76 7.90 25.71
N LEU A 672 -13.72 8.80 25.92
CA LEU A 672 -14.94 8.52 26.67
C LEU A 672 -16.13 8.50 25.72
N PHE A 673 -17.01 7.52 25.89
CA PHE A 673 -18.22 7.35 25.07
C PHE A 673 -19.45 7.21 25.96
N PRO A 674 -20.57 7.90 25.64
CA PRO A 674 -21.82 7.72 26.36
C PRO A 674 -22.55 6.49 25.80
N LEU A 675 -22.83 5.48 26.63
CA LEU A 675 -23.64 4.32 26.22
C LEU A 675 -25.15 4.54 26.47
N SER A 676 -25.49 5.65 27.12
CA SER A 676 -26.84 6.14 27.38
C SER A 676 -26.79 7.65 27.60
N ASP A 677 -27.96 8.32 27.66
CA ASP A 677 -28.05 9.75 27.96
C ASP A 677 -27.44 10.12 29.32
N ALA A 678 -27.44 9.18 30.28
CA ALA A 678 -26.82 9.37 31.58
C ALA A 678 -25.29 9.12 31.58
N GLY A 679 -24.71 8.73 30.45
CA GLY A 679 -23.28 8.39 30.32
C GLY A 679 -22.32 9.48 30.79
N PRO A 680 -22.49 10.76 30.40
CA PRO A 680 -21.61 11.84 30.83
C PRO A 680 -21.50 11.99 32.36
N SER A 681 -22.53 11.58 33.12
CA SER A 681 -22.49 11.60 34.59
C SER A 681 -21.46 10.63 35.20
N THR A 682 -20.91 9.71 34.39
CA THR A 682 -19.92 8.71 34.83
C THR A 682 -18.49 9.08 34.45
N TYR A 683 -18.27 10.15 33.67
CA TYR A 683 -16.97 10.47 33.08
C TYR A 683 -15.88 10.75 34.12
N VAL A 684 -16.21 11.46 35.21
CA VAL A 684 -15.25 11.72 36.30
C VAL A 684 -14.74 10.40 36.91
N ALA A 685 -15.64 9.43 37.14
CA ALA A 685 -15.30 8.12 37.66
C ALA A 685 -14.42 7.33 36.68
N LEU A 686 -14.73 7.39 35.39
CA LEU A 686 -13.95 6.75 34.31
C LEU A 686 -12.55 7.35 34.19
N VAL A 687 -12.39 8.66 34.33
CA VAL A 687 -11.08 9.33 34.32
C VAL A 687 -10.23 8.89 35.52
N ASP A 688 -10.80 8.80 36.71
CA ASP A 688 -10.08 8.28 37.89
C ASP A 688 -9.66 6.81 37.70
N ALA A 689 -10.50 5.99 37.07
CA ALA A 689 -10.16 4.62 36.72
C ALA A 689 -9.04 4.55 35.67
N ALA A 690 -9.07 5.42 34.66
CA ALA A 690 -8.00 5.55 33.68
C ALA A 690 -6.67 5.93 34.35
N ARG A 691 -6.67 6.93 35.25
CA ARG A 691 -5.48 7.32 36.03
C ARG A 691 -4.86 6.14 36.77
N ARG A 692 -5.67 5.30 37.43
CA ARG A 692 -5.19 4.09 38.11
C ARG A 692 -4.61 3.07 37.12
N TRP A 693 -5.27 2.86 35.99
CA TRP A 693 -4.82 1.94 34.94
C TRP A 693 -3.48 2.33 34.33
N TYR A 694 -3.28 3.62 34.04
CA TYR A 694 -2.02 4.18 33.54
C TYR A 694 -0.93 4.21 34.62
N ALA A 695 -1.27 4.56 35.87
CA ALA A 695 -0.32 4.52 37.00
C ALA A 695 0.23 3.10 37.24
N ALA A 696 -0.62 2.08 37.13
CA ALA A 696 -0.20 0.67 37.23
C ALA A 696 0.76 0.25 36.10
N ARG A 697 0.80 1.00 35.00
CA ARG A 697 1.73 0.85 33.86
C ARG A 697 2.86 1.87 33.90
N HIS A 698 3.10 2.48 35.05
CA HIS A 698 4.16 3.47 35.28
C HIS A 698 4.10 4.69 34.35
N ARG A 699 2.91 5.03 33.83
CA ARG A 699 2.71 6.28 33.08
C ARG A 699 2.37 7.42 34.04
N ARG A 700 3.02 8.57 33.85
CA ARG A 700 2.83 9.78 34.67
C ARG A 700 1.65 10.64 34.18
N SER A 701 1.32 10.50 32.90
CA SER A 701 0.22 11.18 32.24
C SER A 701 -0.27 10.38 31.04
N PHE A 702 -1.43 10.76 30.52
CA PHE A 702 -2.00 10.32 29.26
C PHE A 702 -2.84 11.45 28.67
N HIS A 703 -3.20 11.35 27.38
CA HIS A 703 -4.07 12.32 26.72
C HIS A 703 -5.53 11.89 26.79
N TYR A 704 -6.40 12.80 27.21
CA TYR A 704 -7.83 12.66 26.96
C TYR A 704 -8.17 13.32 25.64
N LEU A 705 -8.67 12.54 24.67
CA LEU A 705 -9.19 13.08 23.41
C LEU A 705 -10.67 13.39 23.56
N CYS A 706 -10.95 14.69 23.71
CA CYS A 706 -12.28 15.25 23.85
C CYS A 706 -12.77 15.70 22.47
N GLU A 707 -13.82 15.03 21.99
CA GLU A 707 -14.42 15.27 20.67
C GLU A 707 -15.73 16.08 20.73
N ASP A 708 -16.20 16.39 21.94
CA ASP A 708 -17.25 17.36 22.20
C ASP A 708 -16.65 18.70 22.64
N ASP A 709 -17.49 19.71 22.87
CA ASP A 709 -17.09 21.05 23.31
C ASP A 709 -16.47 21.07 24.73
N GLY A 710 -16.33 19.92 25.38
CA GLY A 710 -16.04 19.81 26.79
C GLY A 710 -17.25 20.20 27.64
N GLY A 711 -17.10 20.12 28.96
CA GLY A 711 -18.16 20.50 29.88
C GLY A 711 -17.71 20.49 31.32
N GLN A 712 -18.67 20.58 32.24
CA GLN A 712 -18.39 20.59 33.69
C GLN A 712 -17.56 19.38 34.13
N TYR A 713 -17.74 18.23 33.48
CA TYR A 713 -16.99 17.01 33.80
C TYR A 713 -15.47 17.16 33.61
N VAL A 714 -15.01 18.01 32.67
CA VAL A 714 -13.58 18.26 32.41
C VAL A 714 -12.95 18.95 33.62
N GLN A 715 -13.61 20.00 34.12
CA GLN A 715 -13.20 20.74 35.31
C GLN A 715 -13.28 19.85 36.56
N ASP A 716 -14.40 19.12 36.71
CA ASP A 716 -14.65 18.24 37.84
C ASP A 716 -13.67 17.07 37.93
N ALA A 717 -13.21 16.58 36.78
CA ALA A 717 -12.19 15.54 36.70
C ALA A 717 -10.76 16.08 36.87
N GLY A 718 -10.56 17.40 36.92
CA GLY A 718 -9.24 18.02 36.98
C GLY A 718 -8.40 17.72 35.74
N ILE A 719 -9.02 17.81 34.55
CA ILE A 719 -8.34 17.63 33.26
C ILE A 719 -7.74 18.98 32.84
N HIS A 720 -6.48 18.96 32.41
CA HIS A 720 -5.75 20.17 32.03
C HIS A 720 -5.89 20.47 30.55
N ALA A 721 -5.92 21.75 30.21
CA ALA A 721 -5.91 22.18 28.82
C ALA A 721 -4.65 21.65 28.12
N GLY A 722 -4.81 21.23 26.88
CA GLY A 722 -3.70 20.85 26.00
C GLY A 722 -3.90 21.43 24.61
N PRO A 723 -3.17 20.95 23.60
CA PRO A 723 -3.31 21.45 22.25
C PRO A 723 -4.63 21.02 21.62
N ASP A 724 -5.08 21.79 20.63
CA ASP A 724 -6.21 21.41 19.80
C ASP A 724 -5.78 21.04 18.37
N PRO A 725 -5.23 19.83 18.15
CA PRO A 725 -4.83 19.41 16.81
C PRO A 725 -6.07 19.14 15.94
N TYR A 726 -5.84 19.11 14.63
CA TYR A 726 -6.75 18.44 13.71
C TYR A 726 -6.44 16.95 13.72
N MET A 727 -7.45 16.14 13.97
CA MET A 727 -7.42 14.73 13.64
C MET A 727 -7.61 14.61 12.13
N TRP A 728 -6.58 14.16 11.44
CA TRP A 728 -6.56 14.00 10.00
C TRP A 728 -6.51 12.51 9.66
N ILE A 729 -7.47 12.02 8.88
CA ILE A 729 -7.58 10.65 8.41
C ILE A 729 -7.80 10.70 6.89
N ILE A 730 -7.04 9.92 6.13
CA ILE A 730 -7.32 9.67 4.72
C ILE A 730 -7.21 8.19 4.39
N SER A 731 -7.99 7.74 3.41
CA SER A 731 -7.90 6.39 2.86
C SER A 731 -6.59 6.19 2.08
N ALA A 732 -6.03 4.98 2.12
CA ALA A 732 -4.90 4.56 1.31
C ALA A 732 -5.15 4.72 -0.20
N LYS A 733 -6.42 4.74 -0.62
CA LYS A 733 -6.83 5.04 -2.00
C LYS A 733 -6.42 6.45 -2.44
N LEU A 734 -6.34 7.39 -1.51
CA LEU A 734 -5.95 8.78 -1.76
C LEU A 734 -4.43 8.98 -1.72
N ILE A 735 -3.63 8.03 -1.23
CA ILE A 735 -2.18 8.22 -1.04
C ILE A 735 -1.43 8.61 -2.33
N PRO A 736 -1.67 8.00 -3.50
CA PRO A 736 -1.02 8.46 -4.72
C PRO A 736 -1.36 9.91 -5.10
N ASP A 737 -2.60 10.35 -4.84
CA ASP A 737 -3.02 11.74 -5.05
C ASP A 737 -2.41 12.67 -3.98
N TYR A 738 -2.35 12.22 -2.74
CA TYR A 738 -1.72 12.94 -1.64
C TYR A 738 -0.23 13.20 -1.91
N LEU A 739 0.49 12.22 -2.46
CA LEU A 739 1.90 12.37 -2.83
C LEU A 739 2.10 13.42 -3.94
N GLU A 740 1.21 13.50 -4.93
CA GLU A 740 1.22 14.60 -5.92
C GLU A 740 0.97 15.95 -5.24
N HIS A 741 -0.03 16.01 -4.35
CA HIS A 741 -0.34 17.21 -3.58
C HIS A 741 0.86 17.66 -2.72
N ILE A 742 1.62 16.73 -2.14
CA ILE A 742 2.86 17.05 -1.42
C ILE A 742 3.89 17.71 -2.35
N SER A 743 4.06 17.22 -3.58
CA SER A 743 4.90 17.89 -4.58
C SER A 743 4.40 19.31 -4.89
N GLU A 744 3.09 19.48 -5.12
CA GLU A 744 2.44 20.77 -5.41
C GLU A 744 2.62 21.81 -4.29
N VAL A 745 2.53 21.40 -3.02
CA VAL A 745 2.60 22.33 -1.87
C VAL A 745 4.02 22.55 -1.34
N SER A 746 4.99 21.75 -1.79
CA SER A 746 6.37 21.79 -1.30
C SER A 746 7.34 22.41 -2.30
N ILE A 747 7.43 21.86 -3.51
CA ILE A 747 8.50 22.17 -4.46
C ILE A 747 8.23 23.50 -5.17
N GLY A 748 9.27 24.31 -5.38
CA GLY A 748 9.22 25.50 -6.25
C GLY A 748 8.50 26.71 -5.65
N ARG A 749 8.06 26.64 -4.39
CA ARG A 749 7.48 27.80 -3.69
C ARG A 749 8.56 28.68 -3.08
N ARG A 750 8.54 29.97 -3.41
CA ARG A 750 9.26 31.00 -2.65
C ARG A 750 8.64 31.11 -1.26
N SER A 751 9.47 31.17 -0.22
CA SER A 751 9.00 31.45 1.15
C SER A 751 8.14 32.71 1.13
N ALA A 752 7.00 32.71 1.84
CA ALA A 752 6.32 33.96 2.15
C ALA A 752 7.34 34.91 2.83
N PRO A 753 7.37 36.21 2.50
CA PRO A 753 8.21 37.14 3.23
C PRO A 753 7.91 37.01 4.72
N ASN A 754 8.96 36.78 5.53
CA ASN A 754 8.84 36.71 6.97
C ASN A 754 8.24 38.02 7.49
N SER A 755 6.95 38.03 7.82
CA SER A 755 6.29 39.14 8.53
C SER A 755 6.62 39.15 10.04
N ARG A 756 7.80 38.65 10.41
CA ARG A 756 8.38 38.77 11.76
C ARG A 756 9.65 39.61 11.70
N GLN A 757 9.51 40.83 11.23
CA GLN A 757 10.29 41.98 11.71
C GLN A 757 9.27 43.09 11.96
N GLY A 758 8.87 43.17 13.23
CA GLY A 758 7.97 44.16 13.82
C GLY A 758 8.16 44.07 15.32
#